data_AF-A0A973XF87-F1
#
_entry.id   AF-A0A973XF87-F1
#
_cell.length_a   1.000
_cell.length_b   1.000
_cell.length_c   1.000
_cell.angle_alpha   90.00
_cell.angle_beta   90.00
_cell.angle_gamma   90.00
#
_symmetry.space_group_name_H-M   'P 1'
#
loop_
_entity.id
_entity.type
_entity.pdbx_description
1 polymer ?
#
loop_
_entity_poly.entity_id
_entity_poly.type
_entity_poly.pdbx_seq_one_letter_code
_entity_poly.pdbx_strand_id
1 'polypeptide(L)'
;MTVAVNPAQVDPVQDRWRDAVRKDGRAAVVSLLDSTARLGRLAAAEPEDAAATLLLGADDTTLAAFDCGCLDALLAFRATILSLTGTAFQAALGRLVALVSIVRRLAPHGTVVDLHRHYIAWNGFFENFVIDRGLDLRREFWRILALTQDEAATAGLEPRRLMPLWLAICGESGGSGQYDASCLRVALLGLRRLPLGEAFSSNEDFALHGLARWAASRNPLKKDFLREWHVLEGDYPHGPGFWPPRVEATVAAMEQELFERTQKTGAPRKTFPAAAWWREDVEIVTRSRSPHELSRSVQPPPRERLEELLRRIGEPFAKAKPALDVLIGGHRRYADATGDVFYLVRTACNVGMRLIEKAPAGEREVRGEAAVRLAALAFAYSPTDAFAWSLLLRALTAAGRPADAEQVGWEAMRRFPENPQWRNQLATVLVDDFGRAEEAAALLRESTAQFPDDEHSRTQLATVLAEHLRRPEDAAEILRGAMMILPSKPTPRTQLATVLADDLGLTDEALAVLQAAQRDGAANDVTALLLGKLQRGLKLRGHRQSRKRSEPASATLDLPTAAARRALFRFEHGLADLADVRGFLDRHSPDAYLAYVGDRTGARPAPATTTFALAFDGAARKGSAEALRILIGRARSLDRILISQAIGALESRIEGFQLDEADAGGAARVRTLVDRFAAANAPTPDQRLLLLRDTAGSFLSTDVLRLAA
;
A
#
# COMPACT_ATOMS: atom_id res chain seq x y z
N MET A 1 10.96 -22.17 -31.49
CA MET A 1 10.22 -21.27 -32.39
C MET A 1 9.81 -20.06 -31.58
N THR A 2 10.46 -18.94 -31.87
CA THR A 2 10.30 -17.63 -31.23
C THR A 2 8.89 -17.10 -31.54
N VAL A 3 8.05 -16.97 -30.51
CA VAL A 3 6.74 -16.31 -30.64
C VAL A 3 7.02 -14.80 -30.61
N ALA A 4 6.88 -14.16 -31.76
CA ALA A 4 6.98 -12.73 -31.89
C ALA A 4 5.80 -12.07 -31.15
N VAL A 5 6.12 -11.26 -30.15
CA VAL A 5 5.15 -10.39 -29.45
C VAL A 5 4.64 -9.33 -30.43
N ASN A 6 3.32 -9.18 -30.50
CA ASN A 6 2.64 -8.24 -31.39
C ASN A 6 2.88 -6.79 -30.90
N PRO A 7 3.51 -5.87 -31.67
CA PRO A 7 4.06 -4.60 -31.17
C PRO A 7 3.04 -3.45 -31.01
N ALA A 8 1.77 -3.73 -30.72
CA ALA A 8 0.69 -2.72 -30.75
C ALA A 8 0.02 -2.39 -29.40
N GLN A 9 0.55 -2.85 -28.26
CA GLN A 9 -0.03 -2.63 -26.93
C GLN A 9 1.00 -2.28 -25.85
N VAL A 10 1.85 -1.30 -26.13
CA VAL A 10 2.79 -0.79 -25.13
C VAL A 10 2.61 0.72 -25.01
N ASP A 11 2.62 1.24 -23.77
CA ASP A 11 2.71 2.69 -23.56
C ASP A 11 3.98 3.18 -24.28
N PRO A 12 3.87 4.07 -25.28
CA PRO A 12 5.03 4.54 -26.05
C PRO A 12 6.13 5.14 -25.17
N VAL A 13 5.78 5.60 -23.97
CA VAL A 13 6.72 6.12 -22.98
C VAL A 13 7.49 5.00 -22.28
N GLN A 14 6.81 3.91 -21.93
CA GLN A 14 7.40 2.78 -21.23
C GLN A 14 8.41 2.04 -22.11
N ASP A 15 8.06 1.74 -23.36
CA ASP A 15 8.98 1.12 -24.32
C ASP A 15 10.17 1.99 -24.63
N ARG A 16 9.93 3.28 -24.87
CA ARG A 16 11.01 4.23 -25.16
C ARG A 16 12.02 4.32 -24.03
N TRP A 17 11.55 4.30 -22.78
CA TRP A 17 12.45 4.33 -21.63
C TRP A 17 13.18 3.00 -21.44
N ARG A 18 12.52 1.85 -21.66
CA ARG A 18 13.18 0.52 -21.68
C ARG A 18 14.26 0.44 -22.75
N ASP A 19 13.98 0.94 -23.95
CA ASP A 19 14.97 1.03 -25.03
C ASP A 19 16.15 1.92 -24.64
N ALA A 20 15.89 3.05 -23.96
CA ALA A 20 16.95 3.90 -23.43
C ALA A 20 17.80 3.19 -22.37
N VAL A 21 17.16 2.42 -21.47
CA VAL A 21 17.85 1.58 -20.47
C VAL A 21 18.72 0.52 -21.14
N ARG A 22 18.20 -0.20 -22.15
CA ARG A 22 18.99 -1.20 -22.89
C ARG A 22 20.19 -0.61 -23.61
N LYS A 23 20.02 0.61 -24.15
CA LYS A 23 21.08 1.31 -24.87
C LYS A 23 22.17 1.84 -23.93
N ASP A 24 21.77 2.45 -22.83
CA ASP A 24 22.67 3.02 -21.82
C ASP A 24 21.93 3.12 -20.47
N GLY A 25 22.05 2.06 -19.68
CA GLY A 25 21.37 1.97 -18.37
C GLY A 25 21.77 3.08 -17.43
N ARG A 26 23.04 3.49 -17.42
CA ARG A 26 23.54 4.57 -16.58
C ARG A 26 22.93 5.91 -17.00
N ALA A 27 22.94 6.24 -18.28
CA ALA A 27 22.33 7.49 -18.77
C ALA A 27 20.82 7.53 -18.49
N ALA A 28 20.13 6.40 -18.64
CA ALA A 28 18.70 6.30 -18.32
C ALA A 28 18.42 6.54 -16.82
N VAL A 29 19.19 5.91 -15.93
CA VAL A 29 19.11 6.14 -14.47
C VAL A 29 19.42 7.59 -14.13
N VAL A 30 20.51 8.17 -14.66
CA VAL A 30 20.85 9.57 -14.43
C VAL A 30 19.75 10.52 -14.90
N SER A 31 19.18 10.27 -16.09
CA SER A 31 18.08 11.09 -16.60
C SER A 31 16.83 11.06 -15.71
N LEU A 32 16.58 9.93 -15.05
CA LEU A 32 15.52 9.78 -14.06
C LEU A 32 15.83 10.59 -12.79
N LEU A 33 17.07 10.51 -12.29
CA LEU A 33 17.52 11.27 -11.11
C LEU A 33 17.52 12.79 -11.35
N ASP A 34 17.85 13.22 -12.56
CA ASP A 34 17.84 14.63 -12.96
C ASP A 34 16.43 15.14 -13.32
N SER A 35 15.40 14.30 -13.26
CA SER A 35 14.03 14.63 -13.70
C SER A 35 13.95 15.10 -15.17
N THR A 36 14.90 14.67 -16.01
CA THR A 36 14.97 14.99 -17.44
C THR A 36 14.40 13.87 -18.32
N ALA A 37 14.15 12.70 -17.73
CA ALA A 37 13.50 11.58 -18.40
C ALA A 37 12.09 11.98 -18.87
N ARG A 38 11.76 11.61 -20.11
CA ARG A 38 10.42 11.86 -20.66
C ARG A 38 9.46 10.77 -20.21
N LEU A 39 8.92 10.93 -19.00
CA LEU A 39 8.11 9.91 -18.31
C LEU A 39 6.59 10.03 -18.54
N GLY A 40 6.14 10.97 -19.37
CA GLY A 40 4.72 11.15 -19.69
C GLY A 40 3.87 11.33 -18.43
N ARG A 41 2.86 10.46 -18.25
CA ARG A 41 1.97 10.48 -17.08
C ARG A 41 2.68 10.18 -15.76
N LEU A 42 3.85 9.55 -15.80
CA LEU A 42 4.67 9.22 -14.64
C LEU A 42 5.62 10.36 -14.23
N ALA A 43 5.62 11.50 -14.92
CA ALA A 43 6.49 12.63 -14.58
C ALA A 43 6.18 13.27 -13.20
N ALA A 44 5.00 12.99 -12.64
CA ALA A 44 4.61 13.42 -11.30
C ALA A 44 4.86 12.36 -10.21
N ALA A 45 5.30 11.17 -10.57
CA ALA A 45 5.60 10.10 -9.62
C ALA A 45 7.02 10.29 -9.05
N GLU A 46 7.24 9.76 -7.84
CA GLU A 46 8.59 9.68 -7.29
C GLU A 46 9.47 8.78 -8.17
N PRO A 47 10.79 9.04 -8.27
CA PRO A 47 11.68 8.31 -9.17
C PRO A 47 11.63 6.79 -9.00
N GLU A 48 11.52 6.29 -7.77
CA GLU A 48 11.39 4.87 -7.46
C GLU A 48 10.06 4.26 -7.90
N ASP A 49 8.96 5.00 -7.83
CA ASP A 49 7.64 4.57 -8.27
C ASP A 49 7.56 4.56 -9.81
N ALA A 50 8.14 5.58 -10.45
CA ALA A 50 8.26 5.65 -11.89
C ALA A 50 9.11 4.49 -12.42
N ALA A 51 10.29 4.25 -11.85
CA ALA A 51 11.16 3.13 -12.25
C ALA A 51 10.48 1.77 -12.04
N ALA A 52 9.81 1.54 -10.90
CA ALA A 52 9.06 0.31 -10.63
C ALA A 52 7.95 0.07 -11.66
N THR A 53 7.22 1.12 -12.03
CA THR A 53 6.15 1.02 -13.05
C THR A 53 6.74 0.74 -14.43
N LEU A 54 7.81 1.45 -14.81
CA LEU A 54 8.42 1.32 -16.13
C LEU A 54 9.07 -0.06 -16.33
N LEU A 55 9.66 -0.64 -15.28
CA LEU A 55 10.31 -1.96 -15.33
C LEU A 55 9.36 -3.14 -15.16
N LEU A 56 8.07 -2.91 -14.87
CA LEU A 56 7.09 -3.98 -14.68
C LEU A 56 6.90 -4.84 -15.93
N GLY A 57 7.36 -6.10 -15.91
CA GLY A 57 7.34 -6.99 -17.08
C GLY A 57 8.42 -6.69 -18.12
N ALA A 58 9.50 -6.00 -17.72
CA ALA A 58 10.69 -5.86 -18.56
C ALA A 58 11.44 -7.20 -18.70
N ASP A 59 12.12 -7.37 -19.84
CA ASP A 59 12.97 -8.54 -20.08
C ASP A 59 14.27 -8.52 -19.25
N ASP A 60 14.89 -9.69 -19.08
CA ASP A 60 16.12 -9.86 -18.28
C ASP A 60 17.26 -8.95 -18.74
N THR A 61 17.35 -8.67 -20.05
CA THR A 61 18.40 -7.80 -20.60
C THR A 61 18.22 -6.35 -20.17
N THR A 62 16.98 -5.88 -20.10
CA THR A 62 16.62 -4.54 -19.65
C THR A 62 16.83 -4.41 -18.14
N LEU A 63 16.44 -5.42 -17.38
CA LEU A 63 16.66 -5.47 -15.94
C LEU A 63 18.15 -5.49 -15.60
N ALA A 64 18.96 -6.27 -16.31
CA ALA A 64 20.42 -6.31 -16.14
C ALA A 64 21.08 -4.97 -16.51
N ALA A 65 20.65 -4.32 -17.59
CA ALA A 65 21.17 -3.01 -17.97
C ALA A 65 20.81 -1.92 -16.94
N PHE A 66 19.58 -1.94 -16.41
CA PHE A 66 19.15 -1.04 -15.34
C PHE A 66 19.96 -1.25 -14.05
N ASP A 67 20.19 -2.51 -13.69
CA ASP A 67 20.98 -2.92 -12.54
C ASP A 67 22.42 -2.39 -12.65
N CYS A 68 23.11 -2.69 -13.75
CA CYS A 68 24.43 -2.11 -14.01
C CYS A 68 24.42 -0.57 -13.96
N GLY A 69 23.38 0.06 -14.50
CA GLY A 69 23.20 1.52 -14.45
C GLY A 69 23.08 2.07 -13.03
N CYS A 70 22.38 1.37 -12.14
CA CYS A 70 22.27 1.74 -10.73
C CYS A 70 23.61 1.64 -10.01
N LEU A 71 24.34 0.54 -10.20
CA LEU A 71 25.66 0.33 -9.61
C LEU A 71 26.67 1.38 -10.11
N ASP A 72 26.70 1.64 -11.42
CA ASP A 72 27.58 2.65 -12.02
C ASP A 72 27.28 4.06 -11.47
N ALA A 73 26.00 4.40 -11.31
CA ALA A 73 25.60 5.68 -10.73
C ALA A 73 26.04 5.79 -9.25
N LEU A 74 25.88 4.74 -8.45
CA LEU A 74 26.35 4.70 -7.05
C LEU A 74 27.87 4.86 -6.97
N LEU A 75 28.64 4.16 -7.81
CA LEU A 75 30.10 4.27 -7.86
C LEU A 75 30.54 5.68 -8.28
N ALA A 76 29.84 6.29 -9.24
CA ALA A 76 30.09 7.68 -9.65
C ALA A 76 29.84 8.67 -8.51
N PHE A 77 28.75 8.53 -7.75
CA PHE A 77 28.51 9.34 -6.56
C PHE A 77 29.62 9.14 -5.52
N ARG A 78 30.00 7.90 -5.24
CA ARG A 78 31.07 7.58 -4.28
C ARG A 78 32.40 8.23 -4.64
N ALA A 79 32.73 8.32 -5.92
CA ALA A 79 33.95 8.94 -6.39
C ALA A 79 33.94 10.48 -6.34
N THR A 80 32.76 11.11 -6.47
CA THR A 80 32.68 12.54 -6.79
C THR A 80 31.95 13.41 -5.77
N ILE A 81 30.95 12.89 -5.05
CA ILE A 81 30.05 13.75 -4.27
C ILE A 81 30.76 14.51 -3.13
N LEU A 82 31.77 13.88 -2.50
CA LEU A 82 32.50 14.47 -1.37
C LEU A 82 33.46 15.61 -1.78
N SER A 83 33.76 15.76 -3.09
CA SER A 83 34.54 16.90 -3.58
C SER A 83 33.68 18.11 -3.97
N LEU A 84 32.35 17.96 -3.98
CA LEU A 84 31.41 19.02 -4.29
C LEU A 84 31.16 19.92 -3.08
N THR A 85 30.85 21.19 -3.32
CA THR A 85 30.48 22.16 -2.27
C THR A 85 29.24 22.96 -2.65
N GLY A 86 28.60 23.59 -1.66
CA GLY A 86 27.47 24.49 -1.87
C GLY A 86 26.27 23.84 -2.58
N THR A 87 25.71 24.52 -3.56
CA THR A 87 24.52 24.08 -4.30
C THR A 87 24.75 22.81 -5.12
N ALA A 88 25.97 22.61 -5.65
CA ALA A 88 26.34 21.41 -6.40
C ALA A 88 26.30 20.16 -5.52
N PHE A 89 26.79 20.27 -4.27
CA PHE A 89 26.70 19.20 -3.28
C PHE A 89 25.25 18.88 -2.93
N GLN A 90 24.41 19.89 -2.68
CA GLN A 90 23.00 19.69 -2.32
C GLN A 90 22.21 19.01 -3.46
N ALA A 91 22.42 19.42 -4.71
CA ALA A 91 21.80 18.77 -5.85
C ALA A 91 22.26 17.31 -6.02
N ALA A 92 23.57 17.05 -5.86
CA ALA A 92 24.10 15.70 -5.93
C ALA A 92 23.58 14.81 -4.80
N LEU A 93 23.45 15.34 -3.59
CA LEU A 93 22.89 14.64 -2.44
C LEU A 93 21.42 14.27 -2.68
N GLY A 94 20.60 15.19 -3.19
CA GLY A 94 19.21 14.90 -3.53
C GLY A 94 19.08 13.74 -4.53
N ARG A 95 19.96 13.69 -5.54
CA ARG A 95 20.01 12.57 -6.49
C ARG A 95 20.49 11.26 -5.87
N LEU A 96 21.46 11.31 -4.96
CA LEU A 96 21.91 10.13 -4.23
C LEU A 96 20.78 9.56 -3.36
N VAL A 97 19.98 10.41 -2.71
CA VAL A 97 18.78 10.00 -1.94
C VAL A 97 17.77 9.29 -2.82
N ALA A 98 17.47 9.86 -3.99
CA ALA A 98 16.56 9.23 -4.96
C ALA A 98 17.10 7.88 -5.45
N LEU A 99 18.40 7.80 -5.77
CA LEU A 99 19.03 6.55 -6.20
C LEU A 99 18.99 5.46 -5.11
N VAL A 100 19.27 5.82 -3.86
CA VAL A 100 19.16 4.89 -2.72
C VAL A 100 17.71 4.40 -2.56
N SER A 101 16.72 5.27 -2.77
CA SER A 101 15.30 4.90 -2.70
C SER A 101 14.88 3.97 -3.83
N ILE A 102 15.36 4.21 -5.06
CA ILE A 102 15.23 3.31 -6.21
C ILE A 102 15.81 1.94 -5.87
N VAL A 103 17.08 1.87 -5.44
CA VAL A 103 17.76 0.60 -5.13
C VAL A 103 17.05 -0.14 -3.99
N ARG A 104 16.60 0.57 -2.95
CA ARG A 104 15.84 -0.04 -1.85
C ARG A 104 14.52 -0.65 -2.29
N ARG A 105 13.82 0.00 -3.23
CA ARG A 105 12.51 -0.45 -3.69
C ARG A 105 12.62 -1.59 -4.70
N LEU A 106 13.52 -1.46 -5.67
CA LEU A 106 13.62 -2.36 -6.81
C LEU A 106 14.58 -3.53 -6.57
N ALA A 107 15.48 -3.41 -5.59
CA ALA A 107 16.50 -4.40 -5.26
C ALA A 107 17.25 -4.98 -6.48
N PRO A 108 17.82 -4.12 -7.37
CA PRO A 108 18.54 -4.59 -8.55
C PRO A 108 19.70 -5.53 -8.12
N HIS A 109 19.69 -6.76 -8.64
CA HIS A 109 20.39 -7.90 -8.06
C HIS A 109 21.91 -7.70 -7.91
N GLY A 110 22.62 -7.40 -8.99
CA GLY A 110 24.05 -7.13 -9.01
C GLY A 110 24.44 -5.94 -8.13
N THR A 111 23.64 -4.88 -8.14
CA THR A 111 23.83 -3.71 -7.28
C THR A 111 23.75 -4.08 -5.81
N VAL A 112 22.69 -4.78 -5.38
CA VAL A 112 22.54 -5.16 -3.96
C VAL A 112 23.59 -6.18 -3.54
N VAL A 113 23.98 -7.11 -4.42
CA VAL A 113 25.08 -8.04 -4.19
C VAL A 113 26.41 -7.30 -4.00
N ASP A 114 26.69 -6.26 -4.77
CA ASP A 114 27.89 -5.42 -4.57
C ASP A 114 27.85 -4.68 -3.23
N LEU A 115 26.71 -4.04 -2.91
CA LEU A 115 26.49 -3.38 -1.63
C LEU A 115 26.74 -4.33 -0.45
N HIS A 116 26.33 -5.58 -0.58
CA HIS A 116 26.61 -6.63 0.40
C HIS A 116 28.10 -7.02 0.42
N ARG A 117 28.70 -7.36 -0.72
CA ARG A 117 30.10 -7.80 -0.81
C ARG A 117 31.06 -6.76 -0.23
N HIS A 118 30.77 -5.48 -0.45
CA HIS A 118 31.60 -4.36 -0.03
C HIS A 118 30.98 -3.53 1.12
N TYR A 119 30.17 -4.17 1.98
CA TYR A 119 29.35 -3.44 2.94
C TYR A 119 30.13 -2.53 3.90
N ILE A 120 31.37 -2.87 4.26
CA ILE A 120 32.24 -2.03 5.10
C ILE A 120 32.58 -0.71 4.38
N ALA A 121 32.96 -0.81 3.10
CA ALA A 121 33.32 0.35 2.30
C ALA A 121 32.10 1.23 2.00
N TRP A 122 30.95 0.62 1.72
CA TRP A 122 29.69 1.34 1.52
C TRP A 122 29.18 1.98 2.82
N ASN A 123 29.34 1.31 3.97
CA ASN A 123 29.04 1.89 5.27
C ASN A 123 29.87 3.16 5.53
N GLY A 124 31.18 3.10 5.28
CA GLY A 124 32.08 4.24 5.41
C GLY A 124 31.80 5.37 4.40
N PHE A 125 31.14 5.08 3.28
CA PHE A 125 30.67 6.10 2.37
C PHE A 125 29.37 6.76 2.89
N PHE A 126 28.36 5.97 3.22
CA PHE A 126 27.04 6.49 3.60
C PHE A 126 27.03 7.20 4.96
N GLU A 127 27.98 6.91 5.85
CA GLU A 127 28.13 7.63 7.12
C GLU A 127 28.45 9.12 6.98
N ASN A 128 28.95 9.55 5.81
CA ASN A 128 29.20 10.96 5.51
C ASN A 128 27.89 11.76 5.29
N PHE A 129 26.75 11.08 5.13
CA PHE A 129 25.45 11.70 4.84
C PHE A 129 24.43 11.41 5.94
N VAL A 130 24.87 11.60 7.18
CA VAL A 130 24.03 11.58 8.38
C VAL A 130 23.84 13.03 8.82
N ILE A 131 22.80 13.69 8.32
CA ILE A 131 22.62 15.13 8.54
C ILE A 131 21.68 15.39 9.73
N ASP A 132 20.63 14.60 9.87
CA ASP A 132 19.72 14.59 11.02
C ASP A 132 18.92 13.27 11.06
N ARG A 133 17.92 13.18 11.94
CA ARG A 133 17.03 12.01 12.03
C ARG A 133 16.23 11.74 10.75
N GLY A 134 15.92 12.77 9.99
CA GLY A 134 15.17 12.70 8.74
C GLY A 134 16.01 12.25 7.55
N LEU A 135 17.31 12.59 7.54
CA LEU A 135 18.24 12.20 6.48
C LEU A 135 19.50 11.52 7.04
N ASP A 136 19.41 10.19 7.16
CA ASP A 136 20.50 9.27 7.50
C ASP A 136 20.62 8.21 6.40
N LEU A 137 21.50 8.45 5.42
CA LEU A 137 21.69 7.50 4.32
C LEU A 137 22.37 6.20 4.76
N ARG A 138 23.11 6.20 5.88
CA ARG A 138 23.67 4.98 6.45
C ARG A 138 22.56 4.06 6.97
N ARG A 139 21.53 4.61 7.61
CA ARG A 139 20.34 3.86 8.03
C ARG A 139 19.56 3.30 6.83
N GLU A 140 19.43 4.06 5.75
CA GLU A 140 18.78 3.57 4.52
C GLU A 140 19.61 2.47 3.84
N PHE A 141 20.94 2.62 3.81
CA PHE A 141 21.84 1.57 3.35
C PHE A 141 21.72 0.28 4.17
N TRP A 142 21.68 0.38 5.50
CA TRP A 142 21.43 -0.78 6.37
C TRP A 142 20.05 -1.40 6.12
N ARG A 143 19.03 -0.60 5.82
CA ARG A 143 17.71 -1.12 5.45
C ARG A 143 17.75 -1.88 4.13
N ILE A 144 18.53 -1.42 3.14
CA ILE A 144 18.78 -2.18 1.91
C ILE A 144 19.41 -3.52 2.27
N LEU A 145 20.51 -3.52 3.03
CA LEU A 145 21.18 -4.76 3.44
C LEU A 145 20.24 -5.71 4.16
N ALA A 146 19.43 -5.22 5.10
CA ALA A 146 18.48 -6.04 5.87
C ALA A 146 17.38 -6.65 5.01
N LEU A 147 16.89 -5.93 4.01
CA LEU A 147 15.85 -6.41 3.09
C LEU A 147 16.38 -7.40 2.05
N THR A 148 17.66 -7.30 1.67
CA THR A 148 18.23 -8.03 0.53
C THR A 148 19.25 -9.12 0.89
N GLN A 149 19.18 -9.65 2.12
CA GLN A 149 20.14 -10.67 2.58
C GLN A 149 19.99 -12.00 1.85
N ASP A 150 18.78 -12.35 1.43
CA ASP A 150 18.47 -13.60 0.73
C ASP A 150 19.03 -13.57 -0.70
N GLU A 151 18.98 -12.42 -1.37
CA GLU A 151 19.56 -12.16 -2.68
C GLU A 151 21.09 -12.28 -2.63
N ALA A 152 21.71 -11.74 -1.57
CA ALA A 152 23.14 -11.89 -1.33
C ALA A 152 23.53 -13.36 -1.08
N ALA A 153 22.75 -14.09 -0.28
CA ALA A 153 22.99 -15.51 -0.04
C ALA A 153 22.86 -16.34 -1.32
N THR A 154 21.84 -16.05 -2.14
CA THR A 154 21.63 -16.68 -3.45
C THR A 154 22.80 -16.43 -4.41
N ALA A 155 23.45 -15.26 -4.30
CA ALA A 155 24.65 -14.92 -5.05
C ALA A 155 25.95 -15.53 -4.48
N GLY A 156 25.86 -16.47 -3.54
CA GLY A 156 26.98 -17.22 -2.97
C GLY A 156 27.70 -16.53 -1.81
N LEU A 157 27.12 -15.50 -1.20
CA LEU A 157 27.67 -14.94 0.04
C LEU A 157 27.23 -15.79 1.24
N GLU A 158 28.13 -15.98 2.20
CA GLU A 158 27.86 -16.79 3.39
C GLU A 158 26.58 -16.36 4.12
N PRO A 159 25.66 -17.31 4.41
CA PRO A 159 24.50 -17.05 5.24
C PRO A 159 24.89 -16.41 6.57
N ARG A 160 24.01 -15.54 7.08
CA ARG A 160 24.15 -14.90 8.40
C ARG A 160 25.40 -14.04 8.62
N ARG A 161 26.21 -13.74 7.59
CA ARG A 161 27.45 -12.95 7.73
C ARG A 161 27.26 -11.58 8.39
N LEU A 162 26.07 -10.98 8.26
CA LEU A 162 25.73 -9.67 8.83
C LEU A 162 25.17 -9.74 10.27
N MET A 163 24.99 -10.93 10.84
CA MET A 163 24.51 -11.07 12.21
C MET A 163 25.34 -10.29 13.24
N PRO A 164 26.69 -10.30 13.22
CA PRO A 164 27.48 -9.49 14.14
C PRO A 164 27.24 -7.99 13.99
N LEU A 165 27.06 -7.52 12.74
CA LEU A 165 26.74 -6.12 12.45
C LEU A 165 25.40 -5.72 13.09
N TRP A 166 24.35 -6.53 12.89
CA TRP A 166 23.03 -6.22 13.45
C TRP A 166 23.02 -6.24 14.97
N LEU A 167 23.67 -7.23 15.59
CA LEU A 167 23.78 -7.28 17.05
C LEU A 167 24.56 -6.08 17.62
N ALA A 168 25.57 -5.59 16.90
CA ALA A 168 26.30 -4.38 17.28
C ALA A 168 25.41 -3.13 17.17
N ILE A 169 24.68 -2.97 16.07
CA ILE A 169 23.75 -1.84 15.89
C ILE A 169 22.66 -1.84 16.96
N CYS A 170 22.11 -3.00 17.34
CA CYS A 170 21.17 -3.10 18.46
C CYS A 170 21.77 -2.56 19.77
N GLY A 171 23.00 -2.95 20.11
CA GLY A 171 23.67 -2.49 21.34
C GLY A 171 24.01 -0.99 21.37
N GLU A 172 24.16 -0.37 20.20
CA GLU A 172 24.58 1.02 20.02
C GLU A 172 23.44 1.98 19.64
N SER A 173 22.20 1.51 19.51
CA SER A 173 21.06 2.34 19.09
C SER A 173 20.38 3.07 20.26
N GLY A 174 20.41 4.41 20.24
CA GLY A 174 19.71 5.29 21.17
C GLY A 174 20.48 5.62 22.45
N GLY A 175 19.97 6.60 23.21
CA GLY A 175 20.59 7.06 24.45
C GLY A 175 22.01 7.59 24.23
N SER A 176 22.99 7.06 24.98
CA SER A 176 24.43 7.35 24.84
C SER A 176 25.15 6.48 23.80
N GLY A 177 24.41 5.73 22.97
CA GLY A 177 24.99 4.85 21.94
C GLY A 177 25.45 5.60 20.70
N GLN A 178 26.24 4.93 19.85
CA GLN A 178 26.78 5.54 18.62
C GLN A 178 25.70 5.90 17.57
N TYR A 179 24.54 5.26 17.61
CA TYR A 179 23.50 5.38 16.58
C TYR A 179 22.20 5.98 17.12
N ASP A 180 21.44 6.64 16.25
CA ASP A 180 20.10 7.13 16.58
C ASP A 180 19.16 5.96 16.93
N ALA A 181 18.17 6.21 17.80
CA ALA A 181 17.22 5.19 18.26
C ALA A 181 16.45 4.51 17.11
N SER A 182 16.25 5.20 15.99
CA SER A 182 15.60 4.64 14.80
C SER A 182 16.36 3.48 14.14
N CYS A 183 17.66 3.33 14.40
CA CYS A 183 18.49 2.25 13.85
C CYS A 183 18.16 0.88 14.48
N LEU A 184 17.60 0.86 15.70
CA LEU A 184 17.24 -0.39 16.39
C LEU A 184 16.29 -1.24 15.54
N ARG A 185 15.25 -0.64 14.98
CA ARG A 185 14.25 -1.37 14.17
C ARG A 185 14.83 -1.90 12.87
N VAL A 186 15.81 -1.21 12.28
CA VAL A 186 16.53 -1.70 11.09
C VAL A 186 17.40 -2.89 11.45
N ALA A 187 18.09 -2.86 12.59
CA ALA A 187 18.90 -3.97 13.05
C ALA A 187 18.06 -5.20 13.46
N LEU A 188 16.93 -5.00 14.14
CA LEU A 188 15.98 -6.08 14.44
C LEU A 188 15.41 -6.68 13.15
N LEU A 189 15.06 -5.87 12.15
CA LEU A 189 14.67 -6.38 10.83
C LEU A 189 15.78 -7.21 10.19
N GLY A 190 17.04 -6.76 10.26
CA GLY A 190 18.20 -7.49 9.75
C GLY A 190 18.39 -8.86 10.42
N LEU A 191 18.17 -8.94 11.74
CA LEU A 191 18.20 -10.21 12.48
C LEU A 191 17.06 -11.15 12.08
N ARG A 192 15.85 -10.60 11.89
CA ARG A 192 14.67 -11.37 11.48
C ARG A 192 14.78 -11.95 10.08
N ARG A 193 15.49 -11.26 9.19
CA ARG A 193 15.71 -11.66 7.79
C ARG A 193 17.04 -12.35 7.55
N LEU A 194 17.73 -12.84 8.58
CA LEU A 194 18.98 -13.56 8.38
C LEU A 194 18.73 -14.79 7.49
N PRO A 195 19.53 -15.00 6.43
CA PRO A 195 19.45 -16.23 5.64
C PRO A 195 19.78 -17.41 6.57
N LEU A 196 18.86 -18.36 6.71
CA LEU A 196 18.95 -19.40 7.74
C LEU A 196 20.09 -20.41 7.49
N GLY A 197 20.41 -20.67 6.22
CA GLY A 197 21.30 -21.77 5.84
C GLY A 197 20.73 -23.15 6.23
N GLU A 198 21.56 -24.19 6.22
CA GLU A 198 21.12 -25.56 6.55
C GLU A 198 20.97 -25.80 8.07
N ALA A 199 21.64 -24.99 8.89
CA ALA A 199 21.79 -25.23 10.33
C ALA A 199 20.67 -24.67 11.21
N PHE A 200 19.77 -23.84 10.66
CA PHE A 200 18.76 -23.12 11.44
C PHE A 200 17.40 -23.18 10.78
N SER A 201 16.35 -23.21 11.59
CA SER A 201 14.96 -23.28 11.13
C SER A 201 14.18 -21.98 11.32
N SER A 202 14.72 -21.01 12.08
CA SER A 202 14.00 -19.81 12.49
C SER A 202 14.96 -18.69 12.97
N ASN A 203 14.49 -17.44 13.05
CA ASN A 203 15.29 -16.26 13.38
C ASN A 203 14.93 -15.58 14.72
N GLU A 204 13.91 -16.09 15.39
CA GLU A 204 13.29 -15.57 16.60
C GLU A 204 14.33 -15.34 17.69
N ASP A 205 15.14 -16.37 17.95
CA ASP A 205 16.15 -16.32 19.00
C ASP A 205 17.16 -15.19 18.74
N PHE A 206 17.56 -14.95 17.48
CA PHE A 206 18.52 -13.87 17.17
C PHE A 206 17.91 -12.49 17.38
N ALA A 207 16.64 -12.30 17.02
CA ALA A 207 15.95 -11.05 17.26
C ALA A 207 15.73 -10.78 18.76
N LEU A 208 15.41 -11.82 19.55
CA LEU A 208 15.36 -11.76 21.01
C LEU A 208 16.71 -11.31 21.59
N HIS A 209 17.82 -11.92 21.14
CA HIS A 209 19.16 -11.54 21.58
C HIS A 209 19.53 -10.10 21.19
N GLY A 210 19.10 -9.64 20.01
CA GLY A 210 19.24 -8.25 19.60
C GLY A 210 18.52 -7.27 20.54
N LEU A 211 17.26 -7.58 20.88
CA LEU A 211 16.45 -6.79 21.80
C LEU A 211 17.02 -6.79 23.23
N ALA A 212 17.47 -7.95 23.71
CA ALA A 212 18.12 -8.10 25.02
C ALA A 212 19.40 -7.26 25.10
N ARG A 213 20.25 -7.31 24.07
CA ARG A 213 21.50 -6.54 24.00
C ARG A 213 21.24 -5.04 23.98
N TRP A 214 20.24 -4.58 23.24
CA TRP A 214 19.81 -3.18 23.28
C TRP A 214 19.36 -2.79 24.70
N ALA A 215 18.48 -3.59 25.32
CA ALA A 215 17.94 -3.29 26.64
C ALA A 215 19.02 -3.27 27.75
N ALA A 216 19.96 -4.21 27.71
CA ALA A 216 21.07 -4.29 28.65
C ALA A 216 22.05 -3.11 28.51
N SER A 217 22.30 -2.67 27.27
CA SER A 217 23.28 -1.63 26.95
C SER A 217 22.71 -0.21 27.15
N ARG A 218 21.44 0.00 26.79
CA ARG A 218 20.83 1.33 26.74
C ARG A 218 19.92 1.65 27.93
N ASN A 219 19.55 0.63 28.71
CA ASN A 219 18.68 0.77 29.88
C ASN A 219 17.39 1.58 29.61
N PRO A 220 16.55 1.13 28.67
CA PRO A 220 15.32 1.84 28.29
C PRO A 220 14.30 1.87 29.43
N LEU A 221 13.34 2.80 29.35
CA LEU A 221 12.17 2.77 30.24
C LEU A 221 11.28 1.56 29.91
N LYS A 222 10.55 1.03 30.90
CA LYS A 222 9.62 -0.12 30.74
C LYS A 222 8.69 0.04 29.54
N LYS A 223 8.10 1.22 29.36
CA LYS A 223 7.19 1.52 28.25
C LYS A 223 7.85 1.44 26.86
N ASP A 224 9.14 1.78 26.77
CA ASP A 224 9.87 1.84 25.50
C ASP A 224 10.39 0.44 25.16
N PHE A 225 10.80 -0.33 26.17
CA PHE A 225 11.13 -1.74 26.01
C PHE A 225 9.93 -2.56 25.54
N LEU A 226 8.80 -2.48 26.27
CA LEU A 226 7.59 -3.25 25.93
C LEU A 226 7.06 -2.88 24.53
N ARG A 227 7.22 -1.62 24.09
CA ARG A 227 6.85 -1.23 22.73
C ARG A 227 7.64 -1.97 21.67
N GLU A 228 8.96 -2.03 21.79
CA GLU A 228 9.80 -2.74 20.81
C GLU A 228 9.64 -4.25 20.93
N TRP A 229 9.42 -4.76 22.15
CA TRP A 229 9.08 -6.17 22.41
C TRP A 229 7.78 -6.59 21.72
N HIS A 230 6.67 -5.88 21.92
CA HIS A 230 5.38 -6.27 21.34
C HIS A 230 5.34 -6.13 19.82
N VAL A 231 6.12 -5.20 19.23
CA VAL A 231 6.31 -5.16 17.78
C VAL A 231 6.99 -6.45 17.32
N LEU A 232 8.08 -6.85 17.99
CA LEU A 232 8.80 -8.09 17.68
C LEU A 232 7.95 -9.35 17.92
N GLU A 233 7.16 -9.38 18.98
CA GLU A 233 6.23 -10.46 19.29
C GLU A 233 5.15 -10.59 18.22
N GLY A 234 4.52 -9.46 17.83
CA GLY A 234 3.49 -9.43 16.78
C GLY A 234 4.03 -9.80 15.40
N ASP A 235 5.32 -9.59 15.17
CA ASP A 235 6.05 -9.98 13.97
C ASP A 235 6.26 -11.51 13.84
N TYR A 236 6.05 -12.26 14.93
CA TYR A 236 6.15 -13.71 15.01
C TYR A 236 4.94 -14.28 15.75
N PRO A 237 3.81 -14.50 15.07
CA PRO A 237 2.57 -14.94 15.71
C PRO A 237 2.69 -16.38 16.22
N HIS A 238 3.11 -16.52 17.49
CA HIS A 238 3.26 -17.80 18.18
C HIS A 238 2.33 -17.90 19.39
N GLY A 239 2.01 -19.13 19.82
CA GLY A 239 1.15 -19.37 20.97
C GLY A 239 1.78 -18.89 22.30
N PRO A 240 0.96 -18.66 23.35
CA PRO A 240 1.41 -18.08 24.63
C PRO A 240 2.46 -18.90 25.38
N GLY A 241 2.59 -20.21 25.09
CA GLY A 241 3.64 -21.07 25.65
C GLY A 241 4.96 -21.04 24.89
N PHE A 242 5.04 -20.38 23.73
CA PHE A 242 6.23 -20.36 22.88
C PHE A 242 7.32 -19.42 23.41
N TRP A 243 6.92 -18.25 23.87
CA TRP A 243 7.82 -17.17 24.29
C TRP A 243 8.48 -17.37 25.65
N PRO A 244 7.79 -17.82 26.72
CA PRO A 244 8.38 -17.92 28.06
C PRO A 244 9.73 -18.67 28.11
N PRO A 245 9.90 -19.88 27.54
CA PRO A 245 11.19 -20.57 27.61
C PRO A 245 12.30 -19.87 26.80
N ARG A 246 11.96 -19.19 25.69
CA ARG A 246 12.95 -18.49 24.84
C ARG A 246 13.37 -17.16 25.43
N VAL A 247 12.41 -16.42 26.00
CA VAL A 247 12.68 -15.19 26.74
C VAL A 247 13.57 -15.51 27.93
N GLU A 248 13.26 -16.54 28.72
CA GLU A 248 14.13 -16.92 29.84
C GLU A 248 15.54 -17.30 29.38
N ALA A 249 15.65 -18.14 28.33
CA ALA A 249 16.96 -18.51 27.79
C ALA A 249 17.77 -17.29 27.29
N THR A 250 17.11 -16.36 26.60
CA THR A 250 17.74 -15.12 26.10
C THR A 250 18.18 -14.21 27.24
N VAL A 251 17.30 -14.02 28.24
CA VAL A 251 17.61 -13.19 29.41
C VAL A 251 18.78 -13.79 30.18
N ALA A 252 18.76 -15.10 30.46
CA ALA A 252 19.84 -15.79 31.16
C ALA A 252 21.18 -15.68 30.41
N ALA A 253 21.18 -15.84 29.08
CA ALA A 253 22.37 -15.65 28.25
C ALA A 253 22.92 -14.22 28.33
N MET A 254 22.04 -13.21 28.31
CA MET A 254 22.44 -11.81 28.42
C MET A 254 22.91 -11.45 29.84
N GLU A 255 22.30 -12.01 30.89
CA GLU A 255 22.74 -11.85 32.29
C GLU A 255 24.15 -12.42 32.50
N GLN A 256 24.43 -13.60 31.91
CA GLN A 256 25.76 -14.21 31.92
C GLN A 256 26.81 -13.35 31.21
N GLU A 257 26.54 -12.91 29.96
CA GLU A 257 27.44 -12.03 29.20
C GLU A 257 27.70 -10.70 29.96
N LEU A 258 26.66 -10.12 30.56
CA LEU A 258 26.77 -8.87 31.32
C LEU A 258 27.65 -9.04 32.57
N PHE A 259 27.47 -10.14 33.30
CA PHE A 259 28.28 -10.47 34.47
C PHE A 259 29.75 -10.65 34.08
N GLU A 260 30.04 -11.43 33.04
CA GLU A 260 31.41 -11.67 32.56
C GLU A 260 32.14 -10.39 32.16
N ARG A 261 31.44 -9.44 31.52
CA ARG A 261 31.99 -8.15 31.10
C ARG A 261 32.25 -7.20 32.28
N THR A 262 31.43 -7.27 33.32
CA THR A 262 31.47 -6.29 34.43
C THR A 262 32.13 -6.83 35.69
N GLN A 263 32.40 -8.13 35.80
CA GLN A 263 33.01 -8.75 36.99
C GLN A 263 34.33 -8.11 37.43
N LYS A 264 35.11 -7.55 36.49
CA LYS A 264 36.38 -6.88 36.77
C LYS A 264 36.26 -5.37 37.06
N THR A 265 35.06 -4.80 36.96
CA THR A 265 34.85 -3.33 36.96
C THR A 265 34.53 -2.74 38.34
N GLY A 266 34.70 -3.50 39.43
CA GLY A 266 34.36 -3.07 40.80
C GLY A 266 32.86 -2.99 41.10
N ALA A 267 32.00 -3.01 40.08
CA ALA A 267 30.54 -3.04 40.18
C ALA A 267 29.95 -4.11 39.22
N PRO A 268 30.04 -5.41 39.56
CA PRO A 268 29.50 -6.49 38.73
C PRO A 268 27.99 -6.36 38.56
N ARG A 269 27.53 -6.31 37.32
CA ARG A 269 26.11 -6.30 36.96
C ARG A 269 25.66 -7.72 36.67
N LYS A 270 24.75 -8.23 37.50
CA LYS A 270 24.15 -9.58 37.35
C LYS A 270 22.89 -9.61 36.48
N THR A 271 22.26 -8.44 36.27
CA THR A 271 21.01 -8.33 35.50
C THR A 271 20.83 -6.92 34.92
N PHE A 272 19.77 -6.74 34.14
CA PHE A 272 19.35 -5.49 33.52
C PHE A 272 17.86 -5.23 33.77
N PRO A 273 17.41 -3.96 33.92
CA PRO A 273 16.04 -3.67 34.36
C PRO A 273 14.92 -4.29 33.52
N ALA A 274 15.10 -4.38 32.20
CA ALA A 274 14.11 -4.99 31.32
C ALA A 274 13.91 -6.50 31.54
N ALA A 275 14.88 -7.22 32.11
CA ALA A 275 14.77 -8.66 32.37
C ALA A 275 13.55 -9.00 33.24
N ALA A 276 13.31 -8.22 34.30
CA ALA A 276 12.18 -8.43 35.20
C ALA A 276 10.84 -8.16 34.51
N TRP A 277 10.76 -7.06 33.75
CA TRP A 277 9.53 -6.67 33.04
C TRP A 277 9.20 -7.65 31.91
N TRP A 278 10.23 -8.18 31.25
CA TRP A 278 10.05 -9.13 30.16
C TRP A 278 9.52 -10.48 30.66
N ARG A 279 10.08 -11.00 31.76
CA ARG A 279 9.57 -12.20 32.45
C ARG A 279 8.14 -12.01 32.93
N GLU A 280 7.85 -10.86 33.56
CA GLU A 280 6.51 -10.51 34.01
C GLU A 280 5.49 -10.50 32.85
N ASP A 281 5.84 -9.90 31.72
CA ASP A 281 4.97 -9.78 30.54
C ASP A 281 4.59 -11.15 29.96
N VAL A 282 5.58 -12.04 29.74
CA VAL A 282 5.31 -13.40 29.22
C VAL A 282 4.59 -14.31 30.24
N GLU A 283 4.75 -14.06 31.54
CA GLU A 283 3.99 -14.74 32.61
C GLU A 283 2.53 -14.27 32.70
N ILE A 284 2.25 -12.98 32.52
CA ILE A 284 0.88 -12.43 32.53
C ILE A 284 0.07 -13.01 31.37
N VAL A 285 0.67 -13.12 30.18
CA VAL A 285 0.04 -13.71 28.99
C VAL A 285 -0.32 -15.19 29.21
N THR A 286 0.51 -15.94 29.94
CA THR A 286 0.26 -17.36 30.26
C THR A 286 -0.74 -17.56 31.40
N ARG A 287 -0.75 -16.68 32.42
CA ARG A 287 -1.69 -16.75 33.57
C ARG A 287 -3.11 -16.29 33.25
N SER A 288 -3.29 -15.42 32.24
CA SER A 288 -4.59 -14.84 31.90
C SER A 288 -5.53 -15.79 31.12
N ARG A 289 -5.15 -17.06 30.88
CA ARG A 289 -5.97 -18.03 30.10
C ARG A 289 -6.02 -19.39 30.80
N SER A 290 -7.24 -19.91 31.01
CA SER A 290 -7.47 -21.16 31.76
C SER A 290 -6.99 -22.39 30.96
N PRO A 291 -6.51 -23.47 31.61
CA PRO A 291 -6.19 -24.75 30.97
C PRO A 291 -7.31 -25.35 30.12
N HIS A 292 -8.58 -25.05 30.44
CA HIS A 292 -9.73 -25.46 29.62
C HIS A 292 -9.88 -24.67 28.30
N GLU A 293 -9.32 -23.46 28.20
CA GLU A 293 -9.26 -22.70 26.94
C GLU A 293 -8.12 -23.22 26.04
N LEU A 294 -7.00 -23.67 26.65
CA LEU A 294 -5.85 -24.22 25.92
C LEU A 294 -6.24 -25.46 25.08
N SER A 295 -7.06 -26.37 25.60
CA SER A 295 -7.49 -27.58 24.86
C SER A 295 -8.47 -27.31 23.71
N ARG A 296 -9.30 -26.26 23.79
CA ARG A 296 -10.23 -25.87 22.71
C ARG A 296 -9.57 -25.01 21.61
N SER A 297 -8.40 -24.42 21.89
CA SER A 297 -7.74 -23.45 21.01
C SER A 297 -6.79 -24.08 19.97
N VAL A 298 -6.47 -25.37 20.07
CA VAL A 298 -5.53 -26.05 19.14
C VAL A 298 -6.26 -26.71 17.95
N GLN A 299 -7.60 -26.68 17.93
CA GLN A 299 -8.41 -27.23 16.84
C GLN A 299 -9.26 -26.11 16.23
N PRO A 300 -9.37 -26.02 14.90
CA PRO A 300 -10.25 -25.04 14.29
C PRO A 300 -11.71 -25.35 14.65
N PRO A 301 -12.59 -24.35 14.78
CA PRO A 301 -14.03 -24.55 14.97
C PRO A 301 -14.59 -25.64 14.05
N PRO A 302 -15.41 -26.55 14.57
CA PRO A 302 -15.90 -27.68 13.80
C PRO A 302 -16.92 -27.21 12.75
N ARG A 303 -16.99 -27.93 11.64
CA ARG A 303 -17.72 -27.53 10.43
C ARG A 303 -19.21 -27.25 10.68
N GLU A 304 -19.82 -27.93 11.64
CA GLU A 304 -21.23 -27.75 12.02
C GLU A 304 -21.53 -26.31 12.46
N ARG A 305 -20.54 -25.59 13.00
CA ARG A 305 -20.68 -24.17 13.39
C ARG A 305 -20.84 -23.26 12.18
N LEU A 306 -20.12 -23.54 11.09
CA LEU A 306 -20.29 -22.84 9.82
C LEU A 306 -21.64 -23.18 9.19
N GLU A 307 -22.04 -24.45 9.24
CA GLU A 307 -23.33 -24.91 8.68
C GLU A 307 -24.53 -24.30 9.41
N GLU A 308 -24.47 -24.14 10.72
CA GLU A 308 -25.47 -23.41 11.50
C GLU A 308 -25.57 -21.94 11.06
N LEU A 309 -24.45 -21.25 10.90
CA LEU A 309 -24.44 -19.88 10.41
C LEU A 309 -25.04 -19.78 9.00
N LEU A 310 -24.67 -20.69 8.10
CA LEU A 310 -25.16 -20.69 6.72
C LEU A 310 -26.67 -20.94 6.64
N ARG A 311 -27.24 -21.79 7.52
CA ARG A 311 -28.70 -21.98 7.61
C ARG A 311 -29.42 -20.70 8.04
N ARG A 312 -28.82 -19.93 8.94
CA ARG A 312 -29.38 -18.67 9.46
C ARG A 312 -29.11 -17.44 8.59
N ILE A 313 -28.25 -17.54 7.57
CA ILE A 313 -27.79 -16.36 6.83
C ILE A 313 -28.93 -15.66 6.06
N GLY A 314 -30.02 -16.38 5.75
CA GLY A 314 -31.23 -15.82 5.13
C GLY A 314 -32.22 -15.17 6.12
N GLU A 315 -32.05 -15.37 7.42
CA GLU A 315 -32.86 -14.72 8.46
C GLU A 315 -32.36 -13.29 8.73
N PRO A 316 -33.15 -12.41 9.39
CA PRO A 316 -32.70 -11.08 9.79
C PRO A 316 -31.34 -11.10 10.49
N PHE A 317 -30.44 -10.18 10.15
CA PHE A 317 -29.02 -10.23 10.55
C PHE A 317 -28.82 -10.31 12.07
N ALA A 318 -29.72 -9.69 12.85
CA ALA A 318 -29.71 -9.78 14.31
C ALA A 318 -29.75 -11.23 14.85
N LYS A 319 -30.41 -12.17 14.13
CA LYS A 319 -30.47 -13.60 14.50
C LYS A 319 -29.24 -14.39 14.05
N ALA A 320 -28.61 -13.98 12.94
CA ALA A 320 -27.39 -14.60 12.43
C ALA A 320 -26.13 -14.11 13.16
N LYS A 321 -26.13 -12.87 13.66
CA LYS A 321 -24.98 -12.22 14.30
C LYS A 321 -24.38 -13.02 15.48
N PRO A 322 -25.15 -13.60 16.42
CA PRO A 322 -24.56 -14.39 17.49
C PRO A 322 -23.79 -15.63 16.98
N ALA A 323 -24.33 -16.32 15.97
CA ALA A 323 -23.66 -17.47 15.37
C ALA A 323 -22.38 -17.06 14.62
N LEU A 324 -22.41 -15.90 13.95
CA LEU A 324 -21.25 -15.29 13.31
C LEU A 324 -20.15 -14.98 14.33
N ASP A 325 -20.50 -14.27 15.41
CA ASP A 325 -19.55 -13.85 16.45
C ASP A 325 -18.89 -15.07 17.12
N VAL A 326 -19.68 -16.13 17.38
CA VAL A 326 -19.17 -17.39 17.95
C VAL A 326 -18.20 -18.09 17.00
N LEU A 327 -18.56 -18.21 15.72
CA LEU A 327 -17.73 -18.86 14.70
C LEU A 327 -16.41 -18.11 14.50
N ILE A 328 -16.48 -16.79 14.25
CA ILE A 328 -15.32 -15.95 14.00
C ILE A 328 -14.46 -15.83 15.26
N GLY A 329 -15.07 -15.66 16.44
CA GLY A 329 -14.34 -15.67 17.71
C GLY A 329 -13.63 -17.00 17.96
N GLY A 330 -14.21 -18.13 17.53
CA GLY A 330 -13.57 -19.44 17.60
C GLY A 330 -12.35 -19.56 16.68
N HIS A 331 -12.48 -19.14 15.42
CA HIS A 331 -11.36 -19.16 14.48
C HIS A 331 -10.26 -18.18 14.87
N ARG A 332 -10.63 -17.03 15.45
CA ARG A 332 -9.67 -16.07 15.98
C ARG A 332 -8.88 -16.65 17.13
N ARG A 333 -9.55 -17.28 18.10
CA ARG A 333 -8.88 -17.99 19.20
C ARG A 333 -7.95 -19.10 18.71
N TYR A 334 -8.34 -19.83 17.66
CA TYR A 334 -7.48 -20.83 17.04
C TYR A 334 -6.25 -20.19 16.39
N ALA A 335 -6.43 -19.19 15.53
CA ALA A 335 -5.34 -18.49 14.88
C ALA A 335 -4.37 -17.84 15.88
N ASP A 336 -4.90 -17.23 16.95
CA ASP A 336 -4.11 -16.64 18.04
C ASP A 336 -3.33 -17.69 18.84
N ALA A 337 -3.81 -18.93 18.91
CA ALA A 337 -3.20 -19.99 19.70
C ALA A 337 -2.20 -20.84 18.90
N THR A 338 -2.44 -21.05 17.60
CA THR A 338 -1.66 -21.94 16.75
C THR A 338 -0.77 -21.21 15.75
N GLY A 339 -1.02 -19.92 15.49
CA GLY A 339 -0.39 -19.16 14.40
C GLY A 339 -0.94 -19.51 13.00
N ASP A 340 -1.83 -20.51 12.89
CA ASP A 340 -2.47 -20.89 11.65
C ASP A 340 -3.65 -19.97 11.33
N VAL A 341 -3.36 -18.95 10.53
CA VAL A 341 -4.33 -17.92 10.12
C VAL A 341 -5.24 -18.36 8.97
N PHE A 342 -4.96 -19.49 8.31
CA PHE A 342 -5.63 -19.91 7.07
C PHE A 342 -7.15 -20.03 7.27
N TYR A 343 -7.58 -20.75 8.30
CA TYR A 343 -9.01 -20.99 8.54
C TYR A 343 -9.76 -19.73 8.94
N LEU A 344 -9.12 -18.81 9.66
CA LEU A 344 -9.72 -17.53 10.05
C LEU A 344 -9.94 -16.64 8.82
N VAL A 345 -8.88 -16.40 8.04
CA VAL A 345 -8.93 -15.53 6.85
C VAL A 345 -9.92 -16.10 5.83
N ARG A 346 -9.82 -17.39 5.52
CA ARG A 346 -10.74 -18.07 4.60
C ARG A 346 -12.20 -17.98 5.06
N THR A 347 -12.46 -18.20 6.34
CA THR A 347 -13.84 -18.15 6.87
C THR A 347 -14.38 -16.72 6.88
N ALA A 348 -13.59 -15.74 7.31
CA ALA A 348 -13.97 -14.33 7.30
C ALA A 348 -14.31 -13.84 5.88
N CYS A 349 -13.45 -14.14 4.89
CA CYS A 349 -13.66 -13.79 3.50
C CYS A 349 -14.93 -14.44 2.92
N ASN A 350 -15.08 -15.77 3.09
CA ASN A 350 -16.22 -16.50 2.54
C ASN A 350 -17.55 -16.09 3.18
N VAL A 351 -17.59 -15.98 4.51
CA VAL A 351 -18.80 -15.59 5.22
C VAL A 351 -19.17 -14.14 4.91
N GLY A 352 -18.18 -13.23 4.86
CA GLY A 352 -18.39 -11.84 4.48
C GLY A 352 -19.02 -11.70 3.09
N MET A 353 -18.51 -12.44 2.10
CA MET A 353 -19.08 -12.47 0.75
C MET A 353 -20.52 -12.97 0.77
N ARG A 354 -20.81 -14.05 1.51
CA ARG A 354 -22.16 -14.60 1.62
C ARG A 354 -23.14 -13.66 2.34
N LEU A 355 -22.68 -12.90 3.33
CA LEU A 355 -23.51 -11.89 4.00
C LEU A 355 -23.98 -10.81 3.03
N ILE A 356 -23.11 -10.39 2.11
CA ILE A 356 -23.44 -9.40 1.07
C ILE A 356 -24.36 -10.01 0.01
N GLU A 357 -24.04 -11.20 -0.49
CA GLU A 357 -24.77 -11.86 -1.60
C GLU A 357 -26.18 -12.29 -1.23
N LYS A 358 -26.42 -12.64 0.04
CA LYS A 358 -27.72 -13.06 0.55
C LYS A 358 -28.43 -11.98 1.35
N ALA A 359 -27.94 -10.73 1.30
CA ALA A 359 -28.56 -9.63 2.02
C ALA A 359 -29.98 -9.33 1.48
N PRO A 360 -31.02 -9.37 2.31
CA PRO A 360 -32.32 -8.81 1.96
C PRO A 360 -32.18 -7.31 1.67
N ALA A 361 -33.02 -6.76 0.79
CA ALA A 361 -32.92 -5.37 0.34
C ALA A 361 -32.88 -4.34 1.50
N GLY A 362 -33.55 -4.61 2.62
CA GLY A 362 -33.57 -3.74 3.80
C GLY A 362 -32.40 -3.90 4.78
N GLU A 363 -31.50 -4.87 4.60
CA GLU A 363 -30.36 -5.12 5.51
C GLU A 363 -29.00 -5.02 4.81
N ARG A 364 -28.97 -4.55 3.57
CA ARG A 364 -27.75 -4.52 2.75
C ARG A 364 -26.62 -3.76 3.42
N GLU A 365 -26.91 -2.57 3.97
CA GLU A 365 -25.91 -1.73 4.63
C GLU A 365 -25.37 -2.38 5.90
N VAL A 366 -26.24 -2.87 6.78
CA VAL A 366 -25.84 -3.50 8.06
C VAL A 366 -24.98 -4.76 7.83
N ARG A 367 -25.33 -5.56 6.82
CA ARG A 367 -24.55 -6.75 6.43
C ARG A 367 -23.27 -6.37 5.70
N GLY A 368 -23.29 -5.30 4.92
CA GLY A 368 -22.11 -4.68 4.34
C GLY A 368 -21.12 -4.29 5.42
N GLU A 369 -21.55 -3.52 6.42
CA GLU A 369 -20.73 -3.12 7.57
C GLU A 369 -20.18 -4.31 8.36
N ALA A 370 -20.96 -5.39 8.51
CA ALA A 370 -20.46 -6.63 9.09
C ALA A 370 -19.36 -7.29 8.24
N ALA A 371 -19.53 -7.31 6.92
CA ALA A 371 -18.54 -7.82 5.99
C ALA A 371 -17.26 -6.94 5.95
N VAL A 372 -17.38 -5.61 6.11
CA VAL A 372 -16.21 -4.72 6.21
C VAL A 372 -15.40 -5.08 7.46
N ARG A 373 -16.05 -5.35 8.61
CA ARG A 373 -15.36 -5.81 9.82
C ARG A 373 -14.65 -7.16 9.62
N LEU A 374 -15.24 -8.08 8.84
CA LEU A 374 -14.60 -9.35 8.51
C LEU A 374 -13.39 -9.17 7.58
N ALA A 375 -13.45 -8.24 6.63
CA ALA A 375 -12.30 -7.90 5.80
C ALA A 375 -11.17 -7.26 6.63
N ALA A 376 -11.50 -6.33 7.53
CA ALA A 376 -10.53 -5.74 8.45
C ALA A 376 -9.87 -6.80 9.35
N LEU A 377 -10.65 -7.76 9.84
CA LEU A 377 -10.13 -8.90 10.58
C LEU A 377 -9.19 -9.75 9.72
N ALA A 378 -9.54 -10.04 8.46
CA ALA A 378 -8.67 -10.78 7.55
C ALA A 378 -7.34 -10.02 7.33
N PHE A 379 -7.37 -8.71 7.14
CA PHE A 379 -6.16 -7.88 7.01
C PHE A 379 -5.27 -7.89 8.25
N ALA A 380 -5.85 -7.91 9.45
CA ALA A 380 -5.08 -7.95 10.69
C ALA A 380 -4.20 -9.20 10.80
N TYR A 381 -4.61 -10.31 10.19
CA TYR A 381 -3.88 -11.59 10.22
C TYR A 381 -3.16 -11.93 8.91
N SER A 382 -3.62 -11.39 7.77
CA SER A 382 -2.99 -11.57 6.46
C SER A 382 -3.15 -10.31 5.60
N PRO A 383 -2.25 -9.32 5.74
CA PRO A 383 -2.33 -8.05 5.03
C PRO A 383 -2.24 -8.14 3.50
N THR A 384 -1.71 -9.27 2.99
CA THR A 384 -1.44 -9.50 1.56
C THR A 384 -2.47 -10.40 0.88
N ASP A 385 -3.49 -10.88 1.60
CA ASP A 385 -4.49 -11.80 1.04
C ASP A 385 -5.42 -11.10 0.02
N ALA A 386 -5.36 -11.53 -1.24
CA ALA A 386 -6.18 -10.98 -2.32
C ALA A 386 -7.70 -11.17 -2.09
N PHE A 387 -8.13 -12.21 -1.36
CA PHE A 387 -9.56 -12.38 -1.09
C PHE A 387 -10.09 -11.35 -0.07
N ALA A 388 -9.26 -10.92 0.87
CA ALA A 388 -9.59 -9.85 1.81
C ALA A 388 -9.81 -8.50 1.11
N TRP A 389 -8.98 -8.17 0.11
CA TRP A 389 -9.14 -6.97 -0.74
C TRP A 389 -10.46 -7.00 -1.53
N SER A 390 -10.79 -8.15 -2.11
CA SER A 390 -12.02 -8.38 -2.87
C SER A 390 -13.26 -8.26 -1.97
N LEU A 391 -13.20 -8.86 -0.78
CA LEU A 391 -14.25 -8.72 0.21
C LEU A 391 -14.41 -7.26 0.62
N LEU A 392 -13.32 -6.54 0.93
CA LEU A 392 -13.40 -5.15 1.39
C LEU A 392 -14.09 -4.24 0.36
N LEU A 393 -13.69 -4.32 -0.90
CA LEU A 393 -14.29 -3.54 -1.99
C LEU A 393 -15.79 -3.79 -2.08
N ARG A 394 -16.20 -5.06 -2.16
CA ARG A 394 -17.62 -5.42 -2.26
C ARG A 394 -18.40 -5.08 -0.99
N ALA A 395 -17.78 -5.20 0.18
CA ALA A 395 -18.39 -4.89 1.47
C ALA A 395 -18.66 -3.39 1.62
N LEU A 396 -17.73 -2.53 1.19
CA LEU A 396 -17.90 -1.08 1.20
C LEU A 396 -19.02 -0.64 0.26
N THR A 397 -19.09 -1.21 -0.94
CA THR A 397 -20.22 -0.99 -1.85
C THR A 397 -21.55 -1.46 -1.25
N ALA A 398 -21.57 -2.56 -0.51
CA ALA A 398 -22.78 -3.05 0.18
C ALA A 398 -23.16 -2.19 1.40
N ALA A 399 -22.17 -1.63 2.08
CA ALA A 399 -22.32 -0.73 3.23
C ALA A 399 -22.77 0.69 2.85
N GLY A 400 -23.02 0.98 1.57
CA GLY A 400 -23.40 2.32 1.11
C GLY A 400 -22.21 3.29 1.02
N ARG A 401 -20.98 2.77 0.91
CA ARG A 401 -19.72 3.54 0.86
C ARG A 401 -18.96 3.34 -0.47
N PRO A 402 -19.58 3.60 -1.64
CA PRO A 402 -18.97 3.32 -2.94
C PRO A 402 -17.73 4.18 -3.22
N ALA A 403 -17.62 5.37 -2.66
CA ALA A 403 -16.42 6.21 -2.77
C ALA A 403 -15.20 5.54 -2.13
N ASP A 404 -15.37 4.93 -0.96
CA ASP A 404 -14.29 4.18 -0.31
C ASP A 404 -13.97 2.90 -1.11
N ALA A 405 -14.98 2.25 -1.69
CA ALA A 405 -14.79 1.06 -2.53
C ALA A 405 -13.98 1.35 -3.80
N GLU A 406 -14.24 2.49 -4.45
CA GLU A 406 -13.45 2.95 -5.61
C GLU A 406 -11.97 3.10 -5.24
N GLN A 407 -11.69 3.72 -4.09
CA GLN A 407 -10.31 3.90 -3.62
C GLN A 407 -9.61 2.58 -3.35
N VAL A 408 -10.32 1.62 -2.74
CA VAL A 408 -9.81 0.26 -2.53
C VAL A 408 -9.53 -0.43 -3.85
N GLY A 409 -10.39 -0.27 -4.87
CA GLY A 409 -10.18 -0.84 -6.20
C GLY A 409 -8.91 -0.30 -6.88
N TRP A 410 -8.69 1.02 -6.84
CA TRP A 410 -7.48 1.63 -7.37
C TRP A 410 -6.21 1.19 -6.63
N GLU A 411 -6.27 1.06 -5.30
CA GLU A 411 -5.12 0.57 -4.52
C GLU A 411 -4.85 -0.92 -4.79
N ALA A 412 -5.89 -1.75 -4.87
CA ALA A 412 -5.74 -3.17 -5.20
C ALA A 412 -5.09 -3.36 -6.57
N MET A 413 -5.47 -2.56 -7.58
CA MET A 413 -4.81 -2.57 -8.88
C MET A 413 -3.32 -2.21 -8.82
N ARG A 414 -2.93 -1.24 -7.97
CA ARG A 414 -1.51 -0.89 -7.79
C ARG A 414 -0.72 -2.00 -7.08
N ARG A 415 -1.35 -2.72 -6.16
CA ARG A 415 -0.73 -3.77 -5.34
C ARG A 415 -0.62 -5.11 -6.07
N PHE A 416 -1.56 -5.38 -6.96
CA PHE A 416 -1.67 -6.64 -7.70
C PHE A 416 -1.86 -6.36 -9.20
N PRO A 417 -0.90 -5.68 -9.86
CA PRO A 417 -1.04 -5.28 -11.25
C PRO A 417 -1.28 -6.45 -12.22
N GLU A 418 -0.82 -7.65 -11.85
CA GLU A 418 -0.92 -8.91 -12.59
C GLU A 418 -2.30 -9.58 -12.52
N ASN A 419 -3.20 -9.13 -11.65
CA ASN A 419 -4.51 -9.76 -11.46
C ASN A 419 -5.62 -8.96 -12.19
N PRO A 420 -6.21 -9.49 -13.29
CA PRO A 420 -7.25 -8.79 -14.06
C PRO A 420 -8.54 -8.55 -13.25
N GLN A 421 -8.76 -9.30 -12.18
CA GLN A 421 -9.98 -9.23 -11.37
C GLN A 421 -10.22 -7.82 -10.80
N TRP A 422 -9.17 -7.05 -10.51
CA TRP A 422 -9.30 -5.72 -9.91
C TRP A 422 -9.89 -4.69 -10.86
N ARG A 423 -9.50 -4.75 -12.13
CA ARG A 423 -10.08 -3.91 -13.19
C ARG A 423 -11.57 -4.20 -13.36
N ASN A 424 -11.93 -5.48 -13.30
CA ASN A 424 -13.31 -5.96 -13.41
C ASN A 424 -14.19 -5.51 -12.22
N GLN A 425 -13.68 -5.64 -11.00
CA GLN A 425 -14.41 -5.20 -9.81
C GLN A 425 -14.57 -3.69 -9.76
N LEU A 426 -13.51 -2.93 -10.05
CA LEU A 426 -13.56 -1.48 -10.09
C LEU A 426 -14.50 -0.95 -11.19
N ALA A 427 -14.45 -1.54 -12.39
CA ALA A 427 -15.39 -1.21 -13.46
C ALA A 427 -16.86 -1.40 -13.05
N THR A 428 -17.15 -2.43 -12.24
CA THR A 428 -18.49 -2.64 -11.67
C THR A 428 -18.90 -1.48 -10.79
N VAL A 429 -18.01 -1.03 -9.89
CA VAL A 429 -18.29 0.10 -8.98
C VAL A 429 -18.51 1.39 -9.77
N LEU A 430 -17.66 1.68 -10.76
CA LEU A 430 -17.78 2.85 -11.62
C LEU A 430 -19.13 2.90 -12.35
N VAL A 431 -19.61 1.77 -12.83
CA VAL A 431 -20.89 1.66 -13.55
C VAL A 431 -22.08 1.72 -12.60
N ASP A 432 -22.11 0.82 -11.61
CA ASP A 432 -23.29 0.58 -10.78
C ASP A 432 -23.54 1.69 -9.76
N ASP A 433 -22.48 2.30 -9.22
CA ASP A 433 -22.57 3.26 -8.13
C ASP A 433 -22.34 4.71 -8.59
N PHE A 434 -21.60 4.94 -9.69
CA PHE A 434 -21.32 6.29 -10.22
C PHE A 434 -21.88 6.58 -11.61
N GLY A 435 -22.30 5.57 -12.37
CA GLY A 435 -22.74 5.73 -13.76
C GLY A 435 -21.64 6.16 -14.74
N ARG A 436 -20.36 6.00 -14.37
CA ARG A 436 -19.17 6.35 -15.16
C ARG A 436 -18.82 5.24 -16.17
N ALA A 437 -19.76 4.95 -17.06
CA ALA A 437 -19.69 3.79 -17.96
C ALA A 437 -18.55 3.87 -18.99
N GLU A 438 -18.21 5.06 -19.51
CA GLU A 438 -17.10 5.21 -20.45
C GLU A 438 -15.74 4.95 -19.78
N GLU A 439 -15.57 5.39 -18.53
CA GLU A 439 -14.34 5.13 -17.76
C GLU A 439 -14.19 3.65 -17.43
N ALA A 440 -15.28 2.99 -17.04
CA ALA A 440 -15.30 1.54 -16.87
C ALA A 440 -14.96 0.79 -18.17
N ALA A 441 -15.51 1.23 -19.31
CA ALA A 441 -15.18 0.64 -20.61
C ALA A 441 -13.72 0.85 -20.98
N ALA A 442 -13.12 2.02 -20.70
CA ALA A 442 -11.70 2.26 -20.91
C ALA A 442 -10.83 1.34 -20.06
N LEU A 443 -11.17 1.19 -18.77
CA LEU A 443 -10.47 0.29 -17.84
C LEU A 443 -10.54 -1.17 -18.27
N LEU A 444 -11.72 -1.62 -18.73
CA LEU A 444 -11.90 -2.98 -19.21
C LEU A 444 -11.19 -3.21 -20.55
N ARG A 445 -11.16 -2.23 -21.46
CA ARG A 445 -10.36 -2.32 -22.70
C ARG A 445 -8.87 -2.52 -22.37
N GLU A 446 -8.35 -1.74 -21.43
CA GLU A 446 -6.99 -1.92 -20.91
C GLU A 446 -6.78 -3.34 -20.35
N SER A 447 -7.74 -3.83 -19.57
CA SER A 447 -7.70 -5.21 -19.04
C SER A 447 -7.68 -6.27 -20.14
N THR A 448 -8.53 -6.14 -21.17
CA THR A 448 -8.59 -7.09 -22.29
C THR A 448 -7.34 -7.06 -23.18
N ALA A 449 -6.63 -5.93 -23.19
CA ALA A 449 -5.35 -5.79 -23.85
C ALA A 449 -4.25 -6.51 -23.06
N GLN A 450 -4.14 -6.23 -21.76
CA GLN A 450 -3.10 -6.81 -20.91
C GLN A 450 -3.31 -8.31 -20.62
N PHE A 451 -4.57 -8.75 -20.53
CA PHE A 451 -4.94 -10.11 -20.19
C PHE A 451 -5.78 -10.73 -21.31
N PRO A 452 -5.16 -11.08 -22.45
CA PRO A 452 -5.87 -11.55 -23.62
C PRO A 452 -6.54 -12.92 -23.43
N ASP A 453 -6.27 -13.66 -22.37
CA ASP A 453 -6.98 -14.90 -22.05
C ASP A 453 -8.07 -14.71 -20.97
N ASP A 454 -8.20 -13.51 -20.39
CA ASP A 454 -9.25 -13.24 -19.41
C ASP A 454 -10.62 -13.06 -20.09
N GLU A 455 -11.44 -14.09 -19.96
CA GLU A 455 -12.83 -14.14 -20.41
C GLU A 455 -13.69 -13.08 -19.70
N HIS A 456 -13.41 -12.81 -18.42
CA HIS A 456 -14.27 -11.97 -17.60
C HIS A 456 -14.20 -10.49 -18.01
N SER A 457 -13.01 -9.96 -18.28
CA SER A 457 -12.82 -8.58 -18.76
C SER A 457 -13.56 -8.32 -20.07
N ARG A 458 -13.52 -9.26 -21.02
CA ARG A 458 -14.19 -9.09 -22.33
C ARG A 458 -15.70 -9.12 -22.23
N THR A 459 -16.21 -10.10 -21.48
CA THR A 459 -17.65 -10.25 -21.26
C THR A 459 -18.22 -9.06 -20.48
N GLN A 460 -17.48 -8.55 -19.50
CA GLN A 460 -17.86 -7.35 -18.78
C GLN A 460 -17.79 -6.10 -19.66
N LEU A 461 -16.77 -5.94 -20.51
CA LEU A 461 -16.68 -4.83 -21.46
C LEU A 461 -17.88 -4.81 -22.41
N ALA A 462 -18.23 -5.97 -22.98
CA ALA A 462 -19.39 -6.09 -23.86
C ALA A 462 -20.70 -5.75 -23.14
N THR A 463 -20.83 -6.16 -21.87
CA THR A 463 -21.99 -5.81 -21.03
C THR A 463 -22.07 -4.29 -20.83
N VAL A 464 -20.96 -3.62 -20.51
CA VAL A 464 -20.92 -2.16 -20.34
C VAL A 464 -21.30 -1.44 -21.64
N LEU A 465 -20.76 -1.90 -22.79
CA LEU A 465 -21.07 -1.33 -24.10
C LEU A 465 -22.55 -1.46 -24.45
N ALA A 466 -23.12 -2.65 -24.32
CA ALA A 466 -24.52 -2.90 -24.68
C ALA A 466 -25.51 -2.25 -23.70
N GLU A 467 -25.34 -2.48 -22.39
CA GLU A 467 -26.34 -2.11 -21.38
C GLU A 467 -26.24 -0.64 -20.95
N HIS A 468 -25.03 -0.10 -20.84
CA HIS A 468 -24.80 1.21 -20.22
C HIS A 468 -24.42 2.30 -21.22
N LEU A 469 -23.71 1.95 -22.30
CA LEU A 469 -23.31 2.90 -23.35
C LEU A 469 -24.19 2.86 -24.60
N ARG A 470 -25.14 1.91 -24.68
CA ARG A 470 -26.06 1.74 -25.83
C ARG A 470 -25.33 1.55 -27.16
N ARG A 471 -24.25 0.77 -27.13
CA ARG A 471 -23.41 0.39 -28.29
C ARG A 471 -23.42 -1.13 -28.47
N PRO A 472 -24.58 -1.76 -28.77
CA PRO A 472 -24.70 -3.21 -28.86
C PRO A 472 -23.94 -3.82 -30.04
N GLU A 473 -23.71 -3.08 -31.12
CA GLU A 473 -22.91 -3.51 -32.26
C GLU A 473 -21.44 -3.73 -31.86
N ASP A 474 -20.84 -2.77 -31.16
CA ASP A 474 -19.48 -2.87 -30.63
C ASP A 474 -19.36 -4.01 -29.62
N ALA A 475 -20.38 -4.20 -28.77
CA ALA A 475 -20.43 -5.32 -27.84
C ALA A 475 -20.44 -6.67 -28.56
N ALA A 476 -21.22 -6.79 -29.64
CA ALA A 476 -21.26 -7.99 -30.47
C ALA A 476 -19.92 -8.28 -31.15
N GLU A 477 -19.21 -7.24 -31.62
CA GLU A 477 -17.88 -7.38 -32.20
C GLU A 477 -16.85 -7.89 -31.19
N ILE A 478 -16.80 -7.31 -29.99
CA ILE A 478 -15.93 -7.77 -28.89
C ILE A 478 -16.20 -9.24 -28.55
N LEU A 479 -17.47 -9.65 -28.48
CA LEU A 479 -17.85 -11.02 -28.16
C LEU A 479 -17.53 -12.01 -29.29
N ARG A 480 -17.69 -11.63 -30.56
CA ARG A 480 -17.23 -12.45 -31.71
C ARG A 480 -15.72 -12.64 -31.66
N GLY A 481 -14.95 -11.58 -31.37
CA GLY A 481 -13.51 -11.68 -31.14
C GLY A 481 -13.15 -12.61 -29.99
N ALA A 482 -13.88 -12.52 -28.86
CA ALA A 482 -13.70 -13.41 -27.72
C ALA A 482 -13.98 -14.88 -28.07
N MET A 483 -14.96 -15.18 -28.93
CA MET A 483 -15.23 -16.55 -29.37
C MET A 483 -14.09 -17.16 -30.20
N MET A 484 -13.36 -16.35 -30.98
CA MET A 484 -12.20 -16.83 -31.72
C MET A 484 -11.01 -17.15 -30.81
N ILE A 485 -10.80 -16.33 -29.77
CA ILE A 485 -9.69 -16.47 -28.82
C ILE A 485 -10.00 -17.60 -27.80
N LEU A 486 -11.26 -17.73 -27.39
CA LEU A 486 -11.72 -18.67 -26.36
C LEU A 486 -12.77 -19.65 -26.92
N PRO A 487 -12.42 -20.49 -27.90
CA PRO A 487 -13.40 -21.30 -28.64
C PRO A 487 -14.08 -22.37 -27.78
N SER A 488 -13.48 -22.78 -26.67
CA SER A 488 -14.06 -23.77 -25.74
C SER A 488 -14.96 -23.15 -24.66
N LYS A 489 -15.05 -21.81 -24.57
CA LYS A 489 -15.77 -21.14 -23.49
C LYS A 489 -17.25 -20.82 -23.86
N PRO A 490 -18.21 -21.12 -22.98
CA PRO A 490 -19.63 -20.86 -23.22
C PRO A 490 -20.03 -19.39 -23.04
N THR A 491 -19.32 -18.62 -22.20
CA THR A 491 -19.80 -17.29 -21.77
C THR A 491 -19.82 -16.25 -22.90
N PRO A 492 -18.79 -16.14 -23.77
CA PRO A 492 -18.86 -15.22 -24.90
C PRO A 492 -20.03 -15.52 -25.85
N ARG A 493 -20.32 -16.80 -26.09
CA ARG A 493 -21.43 -17.23 -26.96
C ARG A 493 -22.80 -16.89 -26.36
N THR A 494 -22.99 -17.18 -25.08
CA THR A 494 -24.25 -16.89 -24.37
C THR A 494 -24.51 -15.39 -24.24
N GLN A 495 -23.46 -14.59 -23.99
CA GLN A 495 -23.58 -13.14 -23.99
C GLN A 495 -23.81 -12.57 -25.40
N LEU A 496 -23.16 -13.11 -26.44
CA LEU A 496 -23.39 -12.66 -27.82
C LEU A 496 -24.82 -12.90 -28.24
N ALA A 497 -25.36 -14.10 -27.97
CA ALA A 497 -26.75 -14.41 -28.24
C ALA A 497 -27.71 -13.47 -27.50
N THR A 498 -27.37 -13.08 -26.27
CA THR A 498 -28.16 -12.12 -25.48
C THR A 498 -28.15 -10.74 -26.13
N VAL A 499 -26.99 -10.21 -26.53
CA VAL A 499 -26.88 -8.90 -27.21
C VAL A 499 -27.61 -8.93 -28.56
N LEU A 500 -27.43 -9.98 -29.35
CA LEU A 500 -28.09 -10.15 -30.65
C LEU A 500 -29.62 -10.17 -30.51
N ALA A 501 -30.16 -10.97 -29.59
CA ALA A 501 -31.61 -11.10 -29.43
C ALA A 501 -32.25 -9.88 -28.74
N ASP A 502 -31.71 -9.45 -27.60
CA ASP A 502 -32.40 -8.47 -26.75
C ASP A 502 -32.10 -7.01 -27.12
N ASP A 503 -30.91 -6.71 -27.68
CA ASP A 503 -30.52 -5.33 -28.05
C ASP A 503 -30.60 -5.07 -29.56
N LEU A 504 -30.24 -6.04 -30.41
CA LEU A 504 -30.21 -5.89 -31.87
C LEU A 504 -31.44 -6.48 -32.59
N GLY A 505 -32.27 -7.27 -31.90
CA GLY A 505 -33.45 -7.94 -32.48
C GLY A 505 -33.14 -9.10 -33.44
N LEU A 506 -31.88 -9.51 -33.56
CA LEU A 506 -31.38 -10.56 -34.44
C LEU A 506 -31.56 -11.95 -33.81
N THR A 507 -32.83 -12.34 -33.66
CA THR A 507 -33.25 -13.57 -32.95
C THR A 507 -32.73 -14.84 -33.64
N ASP A 508 -32.73 -14.88 -34.98
CA ASP A 508 -32.26 -16.03 -35.75
C ASP A 508 -30.74 -16.23 -35.63
N GLU A 509 -29.97 -15.14 -35.64
CA GLU A 509 -28.52 -15.20 -35.41
C GLU A 509 -28.20 -15.64 -33.97
N ALA A 510 -28.94 -15.13 -32.98
CA ALA A 510 -28.80 -15.56 -31.60
C ALA A 510 -29.06 -17.07 -31.43
N LEU A 511 -30.09 -17.59 -32.11
CA LEU A 511 -30.39 -19.03 -32.12
C LEU A 511 -29.25 -19.83 -32.77
N ALA A 512 -28.73 -19.36 -33.90
CA ALA A 512 -27.61 -20.00 -34.59
C ALA A 512 -26.35 -20.07 -33.71
N VAL A 513 -26.03 -19.01 -32.97
CA VAL A 513 -24.88 -18.95 -32.05
C VAL A 513 -25.03 -19.97 -30.92
N LEU A 514 -26.20 -20.08 -30.28
CA LEU A 514 -26.44 -21.04 -29.20
C LEU A 514 -26.46 -22.50 -29.70
N GLN A 515 -27.03 -22.75 -30.88
CA GLN A 515 -27.02 -24.08 -31.51
C GLN A 515 -25.60 -24.49 -31.92
N ALA A 516 -24.80 -23.55 -32.43
CA ALA A 516 -23.38 -23.77 -32.71
C ALA A 516 -22.61 -24.12 -31.43
N ALA A 517 -22.85 -23.41 -30.33
CA ALA A 517 -22.26 -23.74 -29.03
C ALA A 517 -22.52 -25.20 -28.62
N GLN A 518 -23.74 -25.70 -28.88
CA GLN A 518 -24.13 -27.08 -28.56
C GLN A 518 -23.48 -28.11 -29.50
N ARG A 519 -23.37 -27.80 -30.80
CA ARG A 519 -22.66 -28.64 -31.78
C ARG A 519 -21.16 -28.73 -31.49
N ASP A 520 -20.56 -27.61 -31.09
CA ASP A 520 -19.12 -27.49 -30.84
C ASP A 520 -18.69 -28.04 -29.46
N GLY A 521 -19.64 -28.57 -28.65
CA GLY A 521 -19.37 -29.06 -27.30
C GLY A 521 -19.05 -27.96 -26.27
N ALA A 522 -19.26 -26.69 -26.62
CA ALA A 522 -19.04 -25.52 -25.77
C ALA A 522 -20.33 -25.03 -25.08
N ALA A 523 -21.34 -25.89 -24.94
CA ALA A 523 -22.60 -25.57 -24.27
C ALA A 523 -22.56 -25.92 -22.77
N ASN A 524 -23.26 -25.12 -21.97
CA ASN A 524 -23.52 -25.39 -20.56
C ASN A 524 -25.01 -25.23 -20.24
N ASP A 525 -25.39 -25.40 -18.97
CA ASP A 525 -26.78 -25.25 -18.51
C ASP A 525 -27.38 -23.88 -18.87
N VAL A 526 -26.55 -22.83 -18.90
CA VAL A 526 -26.97 -21.48 -19.29
C VAL A 526 -27.29 -21.43 -20.78
N THR A 527 -26.48 -22.05 -21.64
CA THR A 527 -26.75 -22.18 -23.07
C THR A 527 -28.11 -22.85 -23.32
N ALA A 528 -28.39 -23.97 -22.64
CA ALA A 528 -29.66 -24.69 -22.76
C ALA A 528 -30.86 -23.85 -22.27
N LEU A 529 -30.69 -23.15 -21.13
CA LEU A 529 -31.71 -22.24 -20.60
C LEU A 529 -32.05 -21.10 -21.56
N LEU A 530 -31.03 -20.42 -22.10
CA LEU A 530 -31.22 -19.30 -23.03
C LEU A 530 -31.84 -19.77 -24.34
N LEU A 531 -31.41 -20.91 -24.88
CA LEU A 531 -31.99 -21.50 -26.09
C LEU A 531 -33.48 -21.82 -25.88
N GLY A 532 -33.83 -22.40 -24.73
CA GLY A 532 -35.22 -22.63 -24.36
C GLY A 532 -36.04 -21.34 -24.17
N LYS A 533 -35.43 -20.24 -23.71
CA LYS A 533 -36.11 -18.93 -23.63
C LYS A 533 -36.36 -18.34 -25.02
N LEU A 534 -35.34 -18.35 -25.88
CA LEU A 534 -35.39 -17.87 -27.27
C LEU A 534 -36.49 -18.60 -28.07
N GLN A 535 -36.55 -19.93 -27.98
CA GLN A 535 -37.59 -20.74 -28.64
C GLN A 535 -39.01 -20.44 -28.16
N ARG A 536 -39.17 -19.94 -26.93
CA ARG A 536 -40.45 -19.51 -26.34
C ARG A 536 -40.74 -18.01 -26.59
N GLY A 537 -39.89 -17.31 -27.34
CA GLY A 537 -40.03 -15.87 -27.59
C GLY A 537 -39.82 -15.00 -26.34
N LEU A 538 -39.11 -15.51 -25.33
CA LEU A 538 -38.85 -14.78 -24.08
C LEU A 538 -37.52 -14.03 -24.18
N LYS A 539 -37.47 -12.81 -23.62
CA LYS A 539 -36.21 -12.06 -23.46
C LYS A 539 -35.18 -12.86 -22.68
N LEU A 540 -33.93 -12.76 -23.12
CA LEU A 540 -32.82 -13.53 -22.56
C LEU A 540 -32.37 -12.95 -21.21
N ARG A 541 -32.19 -11.63 -21.13
CA ARG A 541 -31.84 -10.91 -19.91
C ARG A 541 -32.97 -10.96 -18.89
N GLY A 542 -32.57 -11.16 -17.63
CA GLY A 542 -33.44 -10.90 -16.49
C GLY A 542 -33.57 -9.40 -16.23
N HIS A 543 -34.68 -8.99 -15.59
CA HIS A 543 -34.83 -7.60 -15.15
C HIS A 543 -33.81 -7.30 -14.05
N ARG A 544 -32.78 -6.50 -14.37
CA ARG A 544 -31.77 -6.08 -13.40
C ARG A 544 -32.32 -4.86 -12.66
N GLN A 545 -32.52 -4.97 -11.34
CA GLN A 545 -32.92 -3.81 -10.54
C GLN A 545 -31.79 -2.77 -10.61
N SER A 546 -32.04 -1.67 -11.32
CA SER A 546 -31.18 -0.49 -11.29
C SER A 546 -31.10 -0.02 -9.83
N ARG A 547 -29.88 -0.04 -9.27
CA ARG A 547 -29.64 0.48 -7.91
C ARG A 547 -30.01 1.96 -7.93
N LYS A 548 -30.73 2.41 -6.89
CA LYS A 548 -31.10 3.81 -6.72
C LYS A 548 -29.81 4.64 -6.83
N ARG A 549 -29.72 5.51 -7.84
CA ARG A 549 -28.65 6.49 -8.00
C ARG A 549 -28.56 7.29 -6.69
N SER A 550 -27.44 7.20 -5.98
CA SER A 550 -27.05 8.28 -5.08
C SER A 550 -26.84 9.52 -5.94
N GLU A 551 -27.47 10.65 -5.59
CA GLU A 551 -27.29 11.89 -6.34
C GLU A 551 -25.80 12.24 -6.42
N PRO A 552 -25.29 12.62 -7.61
CA PRO A 552 -23.92 13.06 -7.73
C PRO A 552 -23.81 14.40 -7.01
N ALA A 553 -23.04 14.44 -5.92
CA ALA A 553 -22.42 15.69 -5.51
C ALA A 553 -21.52 16.12 -6.67
N SER A 554 -22.01 17.05 -7.50
CA SER A 554 -21.29 17.90 -8.45
C SER A 554 -19.83 17.46 -8.68
N ALA A 555 -19.64 16.49 -9.57
CA ALA A 555 -18.36 15.86 -9.82
C ALA A 555 -17.53 16.69 -10.82
N THR A 556 -16.77 17.63 -10.29
CA THR A 556 -15.37 17.81 -10.66
C THR A 556 -14.58 18.02 -9.38
N LEU A 557 -14.36 16.92 -8.68
CA LEU A 557 -13.47 16.88 -7.54
C LEU A 557 -12.47 15.74 -7.78
N ASP A 558 -11.40 16.09 -8.49
CA ASP A 558 -10.17 15.31 -8.45
C ASP A 558 -9.60 15.48 -7.03
N LEU A 559 -9.82 14.48 -6.16
CA LEU A 559 -9.21 14.45 -4.84
C LEU A 559 -8.24 13.28 -4.71
N PRO A 560 -7.04 13.53 -4.17
CA PRO A 560 -5.89 12.66 -4.31
C PRO A 560 -5.87 11.61 -3.21
N THR A 561 -5.07 10.57 -3.42
CA THR A 561 -4.63 9.47 -2.54
C THR A 561 -4.60 9.75 -1.02
N ALA A 562 -4.43 10.99 -0.58
CA ALA A 562 -4.49 11.42 0.81
C ALA A 562 -5.90 11.43 1.44
N ALA A 563 -6.96 11.73 0.69
CA ALA A 563 -8.34 11.70 1.19
C ALA A 563 -8.79 10.26 1.49
N ALA A 564 -8.43 9.33 0.59
CA ALA A 564 -8.64 7.89 0.76
C ALA A 564 -7.90 7.32 1.98
N ARG A 565 -6.63 7.69 2.16
CA ARG A 565 -5.83 7.27 3.33
C ARG A 565 -6.40 7.82 4.65
N ARG A 566 -6.90 9.07 4.66
CA ARG A 566 -7.57 9.68 5.83
C ARG A 566 -8.90 8.98 6.14
N ALA A 567 -9.68 8.64 5.13
CA ALA A 567 -10.92 7.90 5.31
C ALA A 567 -10.66 6.49 5.86
N LEU A 568 -9.64 5.80 5.35
CA LEU A 568 -9.24 4.48 5.82
C LEU A 568 -8.69 4.52 7.27
N PHE A 569 -7.86 5.52 7.60
CA PHE A 569 -7.39 5.74 8.97
C PHE A 569 -8.53 5.96 9.95
N ARG A 570 -9.46 6.86 9.62
CA ARG A 570 -10.64 7.16 10.45
C ARG A 570 -11.53 5.92 10.61
N PHE A 571 -11.70 5.16 9.54
CA PHE A 571 -12.46 3.92 9.55
C PHE A 571 -11.85 2.87 10.48
N GLU A 572 -10.55 2.60 10.35
CA GLU A 572 -9.85 1.60 11.17
C GLU A 572 -9.81 1.95 12.66
N HIS A 573 -9.84 3.24 13.00
CA HIS A 573 -9.81 3.72 14.38
C HIS A 573 -11.19 4.13 14.91
N GLY A 574 -12.27 3.86 14.15
CA GLY A 574 -13.65 4.13 14.58
C GLY A 574 -13.99 5.62 14.77
N LEU A 575 -13.39 6.51 13.98
CA LEU A 575 -13.50 7.98 14.12
C LEU A 575 -14.58 8.54 13.19
N ALA A 576 -15.82 8.56 13.66
CA ALA A 576 -16.97 8.96 12.86
C ALA A 576 -17.13 10.48 12.75
N ASP A 577 -16.91 11.22 13.85
CA ASP A 577 -17.12 12.67 13.89
C ASP A 577 -15.90 13.46 14.44
N LEU A 578 -16.05 14.79 14.51
CA LEU A 578 -14.97 15.67 14.96
C LEU A 578 -14.67 15.53 16.46
N ALA A 579 -15.62 15.06 17.27
CA ALA A 579 -15.44 14.81 18.69
C ALA A 579 -14.66 13.51 18.92
N ASP A 580 -14.92 12.46 18.14
CA ASP A 580 -14.14 11.22 18.12
C ASP A 580 -12.68 11.49 17.75
N VAL A 581 -12.46 12.34 16.73
CA VAL A 581 -11.11 12.74 16.30
C VAL A 581 -10.39 13.50 17.41
N ARG A 582 -11.06 14.43 18.10
CA ARG A 582 -10.48 15.15 19.25
C ARG A 582 -10.14 14.20 20.39
N GLY A 583 -11.07 13.32 20.78
CA GLY A 583 -10.82 12.33 21.82
C GLY A 583 -9.72 11.32 21.45
N PHE A 584 -9.58 11.00 20.16
CA PHE A 584 -8.49 10.17 19.66
C PHE A 584 -7.14 10.88 19.75
N LEU A 585 -7.06 12.15 19.35
CA LEU A 585 -5.86 12.99 19.44
C LEU A 585 -5.47 13.34 20.89
N ASP A 586 -6.42 13.32 21.82
CA ASP A 586 -6.13 13.44 23.26
C ASP A 586 -5.49 12.15 23.82
N ARG A 587 -5.78 10.99 23.22
CA ARG A 587 -5.28 9.67 23.64
C ARG A 587 -4.06 9.17 22.87
N HIS A 588 -3.80 9.72 21.68
CA HIS A 588 -2.75 9.28 20.76
C HIS A 588 -1.97 10.48 20.25
N SER A 589 -0.69 10.30 19.89
CA SER A 589 0.14 11.37 19.35
C SER A 589 -0.52 12.06 18.15
N PRO A 590 -0.37 13.38 17.97
CA PRO A 590 -0.79 14.10 16.75
C PRO A 590 -0.26 13.45 15.46
N ASP A 591 0.81 12.67 15.54
CA ASP A 591 1.47 11.97 14.43
C ASP A 591 0.84 10.60 14.10
N ALA A 592 -0.23 10.18 14.78
CA ALA A 592 -0.83 8.85 14.62
C ALA A 592 -1.27 8.55 13.18
N TYR A 593 -1.75 9.56 12.45
CA TYR A 593 -2.08 9.43 11.03
C TYR A 593 -0.83 9.26 10.14
N LEU A 594 0.28 9.91 10.48
CA LEU A 594 1.53 9.83 9.74
C LEU A 594 2.23 8.48 9.97
N ALA A 595 2.19 7.97 11.20
CA ALA A 595 2.64 6.62 11.53
C ALA A 595 1.80 5.56 10.80
N TYR A 596 0.47 5.73 10.79
CA TYR A 596 -0.47 4.88 10.06
C TYR A 596 -0.16 4.78 8.56
N VAL A 597 0.09 5.93 7.92
CA VAL A 597 0.45 5.98 6.50
C VAL A 597 1.82 5.33 6.29
N GLY A 598 2.80 5.65 7.13
CA GLY A 598 4.17 5.18 6.93
C GLY A 598 4.40 3.69 7.16
N ASP A 599 3.64 3.07 8.06
CA ASP A 599 3.69 1.62 8.25
C ASP A 599 3.03 0.85 7.09
N ARG A 600 2.11 1.47 6.33
CA ARG A 600 1.39 0.83 5.21
C ARG A 600 1.95 1.11 3.81
N THR A 601 2.69 2.19 3.65
CA THR A 601 3.41 2.52 2.42
C THR A 601 4.89 2.11 2.48
N GLY A 602 5.37 1.61 3.63
CA GLY A 602 6.77 1.28 3.85
C GLY A 602 7.69 2.51 3.93
N ALA A 603 7.11 3.71 3.97
CA ALA A 603 7.82 4.98 4.07
C ALA A 603 7.45 5.66 5.38
N ARG A 604 8.23 5.49 6.45
CA ARG A 604 8.02 6.28 7.67
C ARG A 604 8.35 7.75 7.38
N PRO A 605 7.41 8.70 7.51
CA PRO A 605 7.80 10.09 7.62
C PRO A 605 8.56 10.30 8.94
N ALA A 606 9.60 11.14 8.91
CA ALA A 606 10.35 11.51 10.10
C ALA A 606 9.42 12.17 11.14
N PRO A 607 9.65 11.99 12.46
CA PRO A 607 8.98 12.81 13.46
C PRO A 607 9.45 14.27 13.33
N ALA A 608 8.48 15.18 13.39
CA ALA A 608 8.51 16.62 13.12
C ALA A 608 9.86 17.36 13.22
N THR A 609 10.29 17.92 12.08
CA THR A 609 10.56 19.37 11.98
C THR A 609 9.59 19.90 10.93
N THR A 610 8.80 20.93 11.30
CA THR A 610 7.60 21.38 10.58
C THR A 610 7.80 21.48 9.06
N THR A 611 6.98 20.79 8.27
CA THR A 611 6.95 20.98 6.82
C THR A 611 6.42 22.37 6.47
N PHE A 612 6.75 22.89 5.28
CA PHE A 612 6.24 24.19 4.81
C PHE A 612 4.72 24.31 4.94
N ALA A 613 3.98 23.27 4.55
CA ALA A 613 2.52 23.23 4.63
C ALA A 613 1.99 23.39 6.07
N LEU A 614 2.65 22.79 7.06
CA LEU A 614 2.25 22.89 8.47
C LEU A 614 2.61 24.24 9.08
N ALA A 615 3.79 24.78 8.74
CA ALA A 615 4.21 26.11 9.17
C ALA A 615 3.32 27.20 8.56
N PHE A 616 2.99 27.06 7.27
CA PHE A 616 2.09 27.94 6.53
C PHE A 616 0.65 27.86 7.05
N ASP A 617 0.09 26.65 7.25
CA ASP A 617 -1.26 26.49 7.83
C ASP A 617 -1.34 27.08 9.23
N GLY A 618 -0.31 26.87 10.05
CA GLY A 618 -0.21 27.45 11.39
C GLY A 618 -0.16 28.99 11.39
N ALA A 619 0.64 29.59 10.50
CA ALA A 619 0.74 31.05 10.37
C ALA A 619 -0.55 31.67 9.79
N ALA A 620 -1.15 31.03 8.79
CA ALA A 620 -2.38 31.49 8.16
C ALA A 620 -3.60 31.37 9.09
N ARG A 621 -3.72 30.30 9.89
CA ARG A 621 -4.78 30.18 10.91
C ARG A 621 -4.65 31.20 12.04
N LYS A 622 -3.43 31.60 12.39
CA LYS A 622 -3.15 32.65 13.38
C LYS A 622 -3.38 34.07 12.83
N GLY A 623 -3.59 34.21 11.52
CA GLY A 623 -3.76 35.50 10.86
C GLY A 623 -2.52 36.40 10.90
N SER A 624 -1.32 35.82 11.05
CA SER A 624 -0.09 36.60 11.23
C SER A 624 0.66 36.78 9.91
N ALA A 625 0.52 37.95 9.29
CA ALA A 625 1.29 38.33 8.10
C ALA A 625 2.80 38.30 8.38
N GLU A 626 3.22 38.66 9.60
CA GLU A 626 4.62 38.64 10.01
C GLU A 626 5.19 37.21 10.05
N ALA A 627 4.43 36.26 10.60
CA ALA A 627 4.83 34.85 10.60
C ALA A 627 4.91 34.28 9.18
N LEU A 628 4.06 34.74 8.26
CA LEU A 628 4.12 34.35 6.84
C LEU A 628 5.33 34.97 6.12
N ARG A 629 5.70 36.24 6.40
CA ARG A 629 6.88 36.89 5.80
C ARG A 629 8.19 36.18 6.14
N ILE A 630 8.31 35.67 7.36
CA ILE A 630 9.48 34.88 7.79
C ILE A 630 9.68 33.63 6.91
N LEU A 631 8.60 33.09 6.32
CA LEU A 631 8.66 31.92 5.44
C LEU A 631 9.18 32.25 4.03
N ILE A 632 9.12 33.50 3.56
CA ILE A 632 9.50 33.91 2.18
C ILE A 632 10.97 33.61 1.89
N GLY A 633 11.87 33.91 2.85
CA GLY A 633 13.30 33.69 2.70
C GLY A 633 13.70 32.21 2.57
N ARG A 634 12.78 31.29 2.89
CA ARG A 634 13.01 29.84 2.97
C ARG A 634 12.15 29.03 1.99
N ALA A 635 11.24 29.70 1.29
CA ALA A 635 10.25 29.13 0.38
C ALA A 635 10.78 29.00 -1.06
N ARG A 636 10.40 27.93 -1.77
CA ARG A 636 10.62 27.77 -3.22
C ARG A 636 9.67 28.67 -4.03
N SER A 637 9.80 28.69 -5.35
CA SER A 637 9.03 29.55 -6.28
C SER A 637 7.51 29.51 -6.04
N LEU A 638 6.91 28.32 -5.98
CA LEU A 638 5.47 28.16 -5.77
C LEU A 638 5.01 28.52 -4.34
N ASP A 639 5.83 28.20 -3.35
CA ASP A 639 5.58 28.49 -1.93
C ASP A 639 5.57 30.00 -1.65
N ARG A 640 6.45 30.77 -2.33
CA ARG A 640 6.47 32.23 -2.27
C ARG A 640 5.21 32.86 -2.82
N ILE A 641 4.67 32.32 -3.91
CA ILE A 641 3.40 32.77 -4.49
C ILE A 641 2.26 32.55 -3.49
N LEU A 642 2.21 31.40 -2.82
CA LEU A 642 1.19 31.11 -1.79
C LEU A 642 1.32 32.05 -0.57
N ILE A 643 2.54 32.34 -0.14
CA ILE A 643 2.81 33.28 0.96
C ILE A 643 2.38 34.70 0.60
N SER A 644 2.76 35.22 -0.57
CA SER A 644 2.39 36.58 -0.99
C SER A 644 0.87 36.73 -1.06
N GLN A 645 0.19 35.73 -1.63
CA GLN A 645 -1.26 35.72 -1.74
C GLN A 645 -1.96 35.61 -0.37
N ALA A 646 -1.38 34.88 0.59
CA ALA A 646 -1.92 34.79 1.95
C ALA A 646 -1.72 36.08 2.74
N ILE A 647 -0.56 36.75 2.59
CA ILE A 647 -0.31 38.07 3.19
C ILE A 647 -1.26 39.11 2.58
N GLY A 648 -1.41 39.13 1.25
CA GLY A 648 -2.37 39.99 0.56
C GLY A 648 -3.80 39.79 1.08
N ALA A 649 -4.24 38.52 1.20
CA ALA A 649 -5.55 38.21 1.77
C ALA A 649 -5.71 38.73 3.21
N LEU A 650 -4.73 38.53 4.09
CA LEU A 650 -4.77 39.02 5.47
C LEU A 650 -4.77 40.55 5.59
N GLU A 651 -4.12 41.24 4.64
CA GLU A 651 -4.08 42.70 4.57
C GLU A 651 -5.24 43.30 3.77
N SER A 652 -6.20 42.48 3.36
CA SER A 652 -7.32 42.86 2.50
C SER A 652 -6.89 43.51 1.16
N ARG A 653 -5.71 43.13 0.66
CA ARG A 653 -5.17 43.53 -0.64
C ARG A 653 -5.34 42.39 -1.64
N ILE A 654 -5.81 42.73 -2.84
CA ILE A 654 -5.94 41.77 -3.94
C ILE A 654 -4.72 41.93 -4.85
N GLU A 655 -3.76 41.01 -4.74
CA GLU A 655 -2.59 40.97 -5.61
C GLU A 655 -2.81 39.97 -6.76
N GLY A 656 -2.41 40.34 -7.99
CA GLY A 656 -2.40 39.41 -9.11
C GLY A 656 -1.31 38.34 -8.94
N PHE A 657 -1.59 37.11 -9.39
CA PHE A 657 -0.59 36.02 -9.37
C PHE A 657 0.57 36.35 -10.31
N GLN A 658 1.78 36.48 -9.75
CA GLN A 658 3.01 36.73 -10.52
C GLN A 658 3.47 35.41 -11.15
N LEU A 659 2.91 35.08 -12.32
CA LEU A 659 3.16 33.81 -13.02
C LEU A 659 4.60 33.68 -13.56
N ASP A 660 5.29 34.80 -13.73
CA ASP A 660 6.66 34.86 -14.27
C ASP A 660 7.73 34.39 -13.25
N GLU A 661 7.36 34.24 -11.97
CA GLU A 661 8.23 33.71 -10.90
C GLU A 661 8.16 32.18 -10.76
N ALA A 662 7.26 31.51 -11.49
CA ALA A 662 7.09 30.06 -11.45
C ALA A 662 7.95 29.34 -12.51
N ASP A 663 8.59 28.24 -12.14
CA ASP A 663 9.26 27.34 -13.11
C ASP A 663 8.23 26.65 -14.04
N ALA A 664 8.70 26.02 -15.13
CA ALA A 664 7.82 25.45 -16.17
C ALA A 664 6.80 24.42 -15.63
N GLY A 665 7.11 23.71 -14.53
CA GLY A 665 6.20 22.80 -13.85
C GLY A 665 5.24 23.49 -12.88
N GLY A 666 5.69 24.57 -12.22
CA GLY A 666 4.90 25.44 -11.36
C GLY A 666 3.85 26.24 -12.11
N ALA A 667 4.14 26.68 -13.34
CA ALA A 667 3.24 27.54 -14.12
C ALA A 667 1.87 26.88 -14.45
N ALA A 668 1.79 25.56 -14.56
CA ALA A 668 0.52 24.84 -14.73
C ALA A 668 -0.27 24.76 -13.42
N ARG A 669 0.44 24.55 -12.30
CA ARG A 669 -0.14 24.45 -10.95
C ARG A 669 -0.64 25.80 -10.44
N VAL A 670 0.09 26.87 -10.72
CA VAL A 670 -0.33 28.25 -10.43
C VAL A 670 -1.50 28.64 -11.32
N ARG A 671 -1.58 28.19 -12.57
CA ARG A 671 -2.78 28.37 -13.42
C ARG A 671 -4.02 27.69 -12.83
N THR A 672 -3.92 26.44 -12.35
CA THR A 672 -5.02 25.78 -11.63
C THR A 672 -5.46 26.58 -10.39
N LEU A 673 -4.52 27.18 -9.66
CA LEU A 673 -4.82 28.03 -8.52
C LEU A 673 -5.50 29.35 -8.95
N VAL A 674 -5.00 30.01 -9.98
CA VAL A 674 -5.59 31.22 -10.57
C VAL A 674 -7.03 30.96 -11.02
N ASP A 675 -7.27 29.85 -11.71
CA ASP A 675 -8.60 29.46 -12.20
C ASP A 675 -9.58 29.18 -11.05
N ARG A 676 -9.10 28.57 -9.95
CA ARG A 676 -9.88 28.37 -8.71
C ARG A 676 -10.29 29.69 -8.05
N PHE A 677 -9.44 30.71 -8.12
CA PHE A 677 -9.74 32.05 -7.57
C PHE A 677 -10.67 32.86 -8.49
N ALA A 678 -10.59 32.66 -9.81
CA ALA A 678 -11.43 33.32 -10.80
C ALA A 678 -12.87 32.78 -10.84
N ALA A 679 -13.06 31.46 -10.64
CA ALA A 679 -14.37 30.82 -10.68
C ALA A 679 -15.28 31.14 -9.47
N ALA A 680 -14.72 31.67 -8.37
CA ALA A 680 -15.41 31.81 -7.09
C ALA A 680 -16.04 33.20 -6.81
N ASN A 681 -16.18 34.10 -7.81
CA ASN A 681 -16.59 35.51 -7.61
C ASN A 681 -15.78 36.20 -6.50
N ALA A 682 -14.52 36.55 -6.80
CA ALA A 682 -13.59 37.25 -5.90
C ALA A 682 -13.78 36.86 -4.41
N PRO A 683 -13.37 35.64 -4.01
CA PRO A 683 -13.66 35.08 -2.69
C PRO A 683 -13.22 36.02 -1.57
N THR A 684 -13.97 36.02 -0.46
CA THR A 684 -13.65 36.84 0.72
C THR A 684 -12.25 36.52 1.24
N PRO A 685 -11.57 37.43 1.95
CA PRO A 685 -10.24 37.18 2.54
C PRO A 685 -10.12 35.82 3.26
N ASP A 686 -11.15 35.44 4.02
CA ASP A 686 -11.19 34.17 4.76
C ASP A 686 -11.31 32.95 3.83
N GLN A 687 -12.11 33.05 2.76
CA GLN A 687 -12.24 32.00 1.76
C GLN A 687 -10.96 31.85 0.93
N ARG A 688 -10.29 32.96 0.61
CA ARG A 688 -8.98 32.96 -0.04
C ARG A 688 -7.94 32.25 0.81
N LEU A 689 -7.87 32.57 2.10
CA LEU A 689 -6.95 31.91 3.03
C LEU A 689 -7.25 30.43 3.16
N LEU A 690 -8.51 30.03 3.22
CA LEU A 690 -8.90 28.61 3.23
C LEU A 690 -8.40 27.89 1.97
N LEU A 691 -8.64 28.45 0.79
CA LEU A 691 -8.21 27.88 -0.49
C LEU A 691 -6.68 27.79 -0.61
N LEU A 692 -5.94 28.80 -0.13
CA LEU A 692 -4.48 28.77 -0.09
C LEU A 692 -3.94 27.72 0.88
N ARG A 693 -4.60 27.54 2.03
CA ARG A 693 -4.24 26.51 3.03
C ARG A 693 -4.51 25.10 2.52
N ASP A 694 -5.64 24.88 1.86
CA ASP A 694 -5.96 23.59 1.23
C ASP A 694 -5.01 23.30 0.07
N THR A 695 -4.65 24.32 -0.71
CA THR A 695 -3.64 24.24 -1.76
C THR A 695 -2.28 23.84 -1.18
N ALA A 696 -1.77 24.56 -0.16
CA ALA A 696 -0.53 24.22 0.53
C ALA A 696 -0.55 22.81 1.15
N GLY A 697 -1.69 22.38 1.69
CA GLY A 697 -1.87 21.02 2.23
C GLY A 697 -2.03 19.91 1.19
N SER A 698 -2.34 20.25 -0.07
CA SER A 698 -2.51 19.30 -1.19
C SER A 698 -1.25 19.09 -2.03
N PHE A 699 -0.33 20.06 -2.05
CA PHE A 699 0.91 20.04 -2.84
C PHE A 699 2.14 19.77 -1.97
N LEU A 700 2.16 18.66 -1.21
CA LEU A 700 3.26 18.33 -0.29
C LEU A 700 4.62 18.32 -1.01
N SER A 701 5.38 19.40 -0.89
CA SER A 701 6.83 19.31 -0.78
C SER A 701 7.13 18.59 0.54
N THR A 702 7.86 17.49 0.45
CA THR A 702 8.38 16.73 1.60
C THR A 702 9.63 17.36 2.20
N ASP A 703 10.03 18.55 1.74
CA ASP A 703 11.18 19.26 2.29
C ASP A 703 10.95 19.66 3.75
N VAL A 704 11.92 19.29 4.57
CA VAL A 704 12.04 19.72 5.96
C VAL A 704 12.47 21.19 6.00
N LEU A 705 11.65 22.09 6.56
CA LEU A 705 12.14 23.41 6.95
C LEU A 705 12.99 23.26 8.21
N ARG A 706 14.31 23.39 8.09
CA ARG A 706 15.19 23.53 9.26
C ARG A 706 14.99 24.91 9.87
N LEU A 707 14.40 24.94 11.07
CA LEU A 707 14.48 26.09 11.97
C LEU A 707 15.92 26.15 12.50
N ALA A 708 16.75 27.04 11.96
CA ALA A 708 17.88 27.55 12.72
C ALA A 708 17.41 28.75 13.55
N ALA A 709 17.90 28.79 14.80
CA ALA A 709 17.66 29.70 15.92
C ALA A 709 16.91 31.02 15.65
#